data_AF-A0A5B8M1N6-F1
#
_entry.id   AF-A0A5B8M1N6-F1
#
_cell.length_a   1.000
_cell.length_b   1.000
_cell.length_c   1.000
_cell.angle_alpha   90.00
_cell.angle_beta   90.00
_cell.angle_gamma   90.00
#
_symmetry.space_group_name_H-M   'P 1'
#
loop_
_entity.id
_entity.type
_entity.pdbx_description
1 polymer ?
#
loop_
_entity_poly.entity_id
_entity_poly.type
_entity_poly.pdbx_seq_one_letter_code
_entity_poly.pdbx_strand_id
1 'polypeptide(L)'
;MRSALTRVSRGAAVAVAALGMLSGTLVATAAAHAAPSSGVVINEVYGGGGNAGATYTNDFIELSNRGTTSVDLSGWSVQYHSKAATGSWQATSLTGSIAPGAFYVVAEAKGNGGTSPLPQSDATGSIAMSATDGTVALVSSGTALTCGDSAACGAASVDLVGFGAAAIAEDSPAGGASNTASVQRTAGADTDDNAADFVSGAPTPGAATAGDDGGGSTTPPEAGTTRIHDIQGTSFVSPLNGDQVTNVPGVVTGVRASGSSRGFWMQDPDPDQNPATSEGVFVYTSSSPTVAAGDSVLVSGTVKDYYPLASGDTVSQTSNLSITEIQSPKVFTLSHGNPLPAPIVLGPNTVPNTYAPDLGGANIETTPITPTRSALDYYESIEGMRVEVDNARVVGPSDSYGEQYITTKPNQNTSYRGGTLLTGENQTPSGRLEVVPADGSNPNVTVGDVFSGATVGPIDYSLYGGYLLAATQLGTVKAGGLKPVVAKKAAADQLSVATYNVENLAPSDSADKYSRLAQGVVTNLASPDVVALEEVQDNDGATDSGTVAADQTLAKLTAAIKAAGGPLYDWREIDPVNDQDGGQPGGNIRVAFLFDPTRVAFVDRGGSNVDRSTTATAVTKVKGQPQLTLSPGRIDPTSDAWQSSRKPLVGEFLFRGQDVFVIGNHFDAKLGDQNADGRYQYPQQSSAVQRQQQATEVHDFVASLLKVDKKAKVIVAGDLNDYQFSPALATLTGAASGRPILTDLITTLPKNQQYTYDYDGISEVLDHILVTSGVGKPSYQVVHVNAEFANQVSDHDPQEVAITAGAKPWSPPGYQQRTCGPDAVASGYSDALDKLSYHGVELGGLSSLAKDPRSGGYVAAVDNHASDPARIWFLSDTTNPKVTRDPLVLKRPDGTPYNGTDSDNEGLTVLPNGDFVVSSETEPSIRVFGRDGIQKASLPIPARFAVTGTTPAGEATSNATLEGLTITPNGKTIVAAMEGALSGDVSTDGDATAHRLLVYTQDRHGRWSLSKQVEYRTEPGMRIPEITAYGDDGFVVEEAAWNATIGNSVKLYAVKGLVDARDVSTIADLAEAPSDLAVTKSLVADVVQCPTLGATAKEAQANPLLDNFEGMVVTSSHGSGRGHGYGHGGSTGIALISDDNFSASQTTRILNLDARLP
;
A
#
# COMPACT_ATOMS: atom_id res chain seq x y z
N MET A 1 30.45 5.65 14.53
CA MET A 1 31.20 4.97 15.62
C MET A 1 30.60 3.56 15.74
N ARG A 2 31.36 2.45 15.63
CA ARG A 2 31.97 1.67 16.76
C ARG A 2 30.98 1.45 17.92
N SER A 3 30.68 0.26 18.46
CA SER A 3 31.16 -1.15 18.35
C SER A 3 30.11 -2.07 19.04
N ALA A 4 30.07 -3.42 19.03
CA ALA A 4 30.77 -4.56 18.41
C ALA A 4 29.78 -5.78 18.43
N LEU A 5 29.79 -6.76 17.52
CA LEU A 5 30.67 -7.95 17.40
C LEU A 5 30.83 -8.83 18.66
N THR A 6 30.22 -10.03 18.64
CA THR A 6 30.73 -11.22 19.37
C THR A 6 30.53 -12.49 18.54
N ARG A 7 31.63 -13.15 18.16
CA ARG A 7 31.65 -14.56 17.72
C ARG A 7 32.09 -15.41 18.90
N VAL A 8 31.57 -16.63 19.03
CA VAL A 8 32.27 -17.73 19.71
C VAL A 8 32.47 -18.86 18.70
N SER A 9 33.62 -19.52 18.75
CA SER A 9 34.14 -20.38 17.69
C SER A 9 34.41 -21.80 18.16
N ARG A 10 34.15 -22.74 17.25
CA ARG A 10 34.55 -24.16 17.15
C ARG A 10 35.73 -24.64 18.03
N GLY A 11 35.67 -25.92 18.45
CA GLY A 11 36.89 -26.67 18.75
C GLY A 11 36.78 -28.14 19.23
N ALA A 12 36.82 -29.08 18.27
CA ALA A 12 37.78 -30.22 18.20
C ALA A 12 37.40 -31.68 18.58
N ALA A 13 37.48 -32.54 17.54
CA ALA A 13 38.30 -33.78 17.43
C ALA A 13 37.86 -35.14 18.05
N VAL A 14 37.21 -35.96 17.21
CA VAL A 14 37.65 -37.29 16.69
C VAL A 14 38.51 -38.23 17.55
N ALA A 15 38.02 -39.48 17.74
CA ALA A 15 38.83 -40.71 17.84
C ALA A 15 38.04 -41.94 17.31
N VAL A 16 38.74 -43.03 16.96
CA VAL A 16 38.24 -44.18 16.17
C VAL A 16 38.39 -45.51 16.94
N ALA A 17 37.42 -46.45 16.85
CA ALA A 17 37.63 -47.90 16.56
C ALA A 17 36.46 -48.87 16.94
N ALA A 18 35.98 -49.60 15.93
CA ALA A 18 35.66 -51.04 15.85
C ALA A 18 34.93 -51.87 16.95
N LEU A 19 33.87 -52.56 16.47
CA LEU A 19 33.34 -53.90 16.81
C LEU A 19 32.96 -54.30 18.25
N GLY A 20 31.70 -54.73 18.40
CA GLY A 20 31.24 -55.62 19.47
C GLY A 20 29.79 -56.09 19.27
N MET A 21 29.59 -57.33 18.79
CA MET A 21 28.26 -57.94 18.76
C MET A 21 27.84 -58.35 20.18
N LEU A 22 26.65 -57.95 20.63
CA LEU A 22 25.94 -58.64 21.71
C LEU A 22 24.43 -58.69 21.42
N SER A 23 23.93 -59.88 21.13
CA SER A 23 22.50 -60.16 21.00
C SER A 23 21.85 -60.16 22.38
N GLY A 24 21.00 -59.17 22.66
CA GLY A 24 20.15 -59.11 23.85
C GLY A 24 18.69 -59.35 23.47
N THR A 25 18.19 -60.57 23.66
CA THR A 25 16.77 -60.90 23.44
C THR A 25 15.90 -60.29 24.54
N LEU A 26 15.27 -59.16 24.25
CA LEU A 26 14.12 -58.66 25.00
C LEU A 26 12.88 -59.41 24.53
N VAL A 27 12.35 -60.27 25.39
CA VAL A 27 11.05 -60.93 25.17
C VAL A 27 9.96 -59.92 25.48
N ALA A 28 9.43 -59.27 24.45
CA ALA A 28 8.16 -58.57 24.55
C ALA A 28 7.04 -59.60 24.68
N THR A 29 6.29 -59.56 25.78
CA THR A 29 5.04 -60.33 25.90
C THR A 29 4.02 -59.71 24.96
N ALA A 30 3.75 -60.38 23.83
CA ALA A 30 2.65 -60.00 22.95
C ALA A 30 1.33 -59.99 23.74
N ALA A 31 0.54 -58.93 23.58
CA ALA A 31 -0.86 -58.98 23.96
C ALA A 31 -1.53 -60.11 23.16
N ALA A 32 -2.38 -60.90 23.82
CA ALA A 32 -3.19 -61.89 23.13
C ALA A 32 -4.24 -61.15 22.29
N HIS A 33 -3.94 -60.98 21.01
CA HIS A 33 -4.93 -60.57 20.01
C HIS A 33 -5.94 -61.71 19.85
N ALA A 34 -7.13 -61.40 19.34
CA ALA A 34 -8.06 -62.45 18.95
C ALA A 34 -7.45 -63.29 17.81
N ALA A 35 -8.08 -64.42 17.50
CA ALA A 35 -7.77 -65.10 16.26
C ALA A 35 -8.65 -64.46 15.18
N PRO A 36 -8.09 -63.94 14.07
CA PRO A 36 -8.85 -63.20 13.07
C PRO A 36 -9.97 -64.04 12.47
N SER A 37 -11.05 -63.38 12.07
CA SER A 37 -12.32 -64.06 11.80
C SER A 37 -12.31 -64.78 10.45
N SER A 38 -12.08 -66.11 10.47
CA SER A 38 -12.00 -66.94 9.25
C SER A 38 -13.39 -67.33 8.68
N GLY A 39 -14.40 -66.47 8.86
CA GLY A 39 -15.82 -66.82 8.73
C GLY A 39 -16.63 -65.77 7.97
N VAL A 40 -17.72 -65.29 8.58
CA VAL A 40 -18.51 -64.17 8.06
C VAL A 40 -17.97 -62.88 8.66
N VAL A 41 -17.63 -61.94 7.78
CA VAL A 41 -17.09 -60.62 8.10
C VAL A 41 -18.06 -59.52 7.67
N ILE A 42 -17.97 -58.35 8.28
CA ILE A 42 -18.46 -57.08 7.75
C ILE A 42 -17.58 -56.72 6.54
N ASN A 43 -18.20 -56.59 5.38
CA ASN A 43 -17.53 -56.31 4.12
C ASN A 43 -17.59 -54.83 3.75
N GLU A 44 -18.70 -54.15 4.05
CA GLU A 44 -18.89 -52.73 3.72
C GLU A 44 -19.81 -52.05 4.73
N VAL A 45 -19.50 -50.79 5.10
CA VAL A 45 -20.33 -49.95 5.97
C VAL A 45 -20.57 -48.59 5.32
N TYR A 46 -21.85 -48.21 5.17
CA TYR A 46 -22.26 -46.94 4.58
C TYR A 46 -23.40 -46.28 5.38
N GLY A 47 -23.08 -45.15 6.02
CA GLY A 47 -24.05 -44.30 6.75
C GLY A 47 -24.43 -43.00 6.03
N GLY A 48 -24.20 -42.92 4.71
CA GLY A 48 -24.53 -41.75 3.90
C GLY A 48 -25.96 -41.74 3.36
N GLY A 49 -26.78 -42.72 3.73
CA GLY A 49 -28.06 -43.06 3.12
C GLY A 49 -29.04 -41.90 3.04
N GLY A 50 -29.26 -41.40 1.82
CA GLY A 50 -30.18 -40.29 1.58
C GLY A 50 -29.77 -38.97 2.22
N ASN A 51 -28.48 -38.76 2.49
CA ASN A 51 -27.93 -37.45 2.80
C ASN A 51 -27.71 -36.60 1.52
N ALA A 52 -27.36 -35.32 1.69
CA ALA A 52 -27.05 -34.45 0.55
C ALA A 52 -25.79 -34.95 -0.20
N GLY A 53 -25.92 -35.13 -1.52
CA GLY A 53 -24.88 -35.68 -2.40
C GLY A 53 -24.86 -37.20 -2.51
N ALA A 54 -25.58 -37.93 -1.64
CA ALA A 54 -25.56 -39.39 -1.61
C ALA A 54 -26.10 -40.06 -2.89
N THR A 55 -25.51 -41.18 -3.26
CA THR A 55 -26.01 -42.04 -4.35
C THR A 55 -27.21 -42.87 -3.89
N TYR A 56 -27.09 -43.56 -2.76
CA TYR A 56 -28.13 -44.47 -2.26
C TYR A 56 -29.08 -43.78 -1.28
N THR A 57 -30.36 -44.19 -1.29
CA THR A 57 -31.39 -43.61 -0.40
C THR A 57 -31.38 -44.17 1.03
N ASN A 58 -30.68 -45.28 1.27
CA ASN A 58 -30.63 -45.99 2.54
C ASN A 58 -29.18 -46.18 3.00
N ASP A 59 -29.01 -46.17 4.32
CA ASP A 59 -27.81 -46.70 4.97
C ASP A 59 -27.74 -48.21 4.71
N PHE A 60 -26.55 -48.80 4.72
CA PHE A 60 -26.41 -50.25 4.71
C PHE A 60 -25.15 -50.76 5.40
N ILE A 61 -25.22 -52.03 5.80
CA ILE A 61 -24.11 -52.85 6.25
C ILE A 61 -24.12 -54.09 5.35
N GLU A 62 -22.99 -54.42 4.74
CA GLU A 62 -22.82 -55.65 3.98
C GLU A 62 -21.94 -56.63 4.74
N LEU A 63 -22.28 -57.92 4.66
CA LEU A 63 -21.46 -59.02 5.16
C LEU A 63 -20.94 -59.87 4.00
N SER A 64 -19.76 -60.50 4.16
CA SER A 64 -19.20 -61.48 3.23
C SER A 64 -18.76 -62.74 3.96
N ASN A 65 -18.96 -63.92 3.36
CA ASN A 65 -18.51 -65.19 3.93
C ASN A 65 -17.18 -65.63 3.30
N ARG A 66 -16.08 -65.39 4.02
CA ARG A 66 -14.71 -65.78 3.64
C ARG A 66 -14.40 -67.26 3.96
N GLY A 67 -15.31 -67.96 4.63
CA GLY A 67 -15.22 -69.39 4.92
C GLY A 67 -15.56 -70.28 3.71
N THR A 68 -15.24 -71.57 3.81
CA THR A 68 -15.45 -72.56 2.72
C THR A 68 -16.80 -73.28 2.77
N THR A 69 -17.68 -72.92 3.71
CA THR A 69 -19.02 -73.51 3.89
C THR A 69 -20.07 -72.42 4.12
N SER A 70 -21.32 -72.67 3.70
CA SER A 70 -22.44 -71.75 3.98
C SER A 70 -22.66 -71.59 5.48
N VAL A 71 -22.93 -70.36 5.93
CA VAL A 71 -23.17 -70.02 7.34
C VAL A 71 -24.62 -69.57 7.52
N ASP A 72 -25.34 -70.19 8.45
CA ASP A 72 -26.69 -69.78 8.85
C ASP A 72 -26.60 -68.59 9.83
N LEU A 73 -27.19 -67.46 9.44
CA LEU A 73 -27.24 -66.21 10.18
C LEU A 73 -28.53 -66.09 11.02
N SER A 74 -29.39 -67.11 11.02
CA SER A 74 -30.67 -67.09 11.73
C SER A 74 -30.47 -66.89 13.23
N GLY A 75 -30.86 -65.71 13.74
CA GLY A 75 -30.71 -65.32 15.13
C GLY A 75 -29.41 -64.57 15.47
N TRP A 76 -28.59 -64.26 14.46
CA TRP A 76 -27.51 -63.27 14.55
C TRP A 76 -28.06 -61.84 14.44
N SER A 77 -27.22 -60.84 14.68
CA SER A 77 -27.54 -59.43 14.40
C SER A 77 -26.32 -58.67 13.86
N VAL A 78 -26.57 -57.66 13.04
CA VAL A 78 -25.64 -56.52 12.95
C VAL A 78 -26.08 -55.47 13.95
N GLN A 79 -25.11 -54.80 14.57
CA GLN A 79 -25.37 -53.81 15.61
C GLN A 79 -24.55 -52.55 15.38
N TYR A 80 -25.07 -51.40 15.77
CA TYR A 80 -24.43 -50.10 15.59
C TYR A 80 -24.31 -49.33 16.91
N HIS A 81 -23.21 -48.60 17.04
CA HIS A 81 -22.99 -47.62 18.10
C HIS A 81 -22.45 -46.31 17.53
N SER A 82 -22.86 -45.18 18.11
CA SER A 82 -22.30 -43.87 17.79
C SER A 82 -20.83 -43.74 18.21
N LYS A 83 -20.06 -42.91 17.48
CA LYS A 83 -18.61 -42.76 17.62
C LYS A 83 -18.07 -42.59 19.04
N ALA A 84 -18.83 -41.96 19.93
CA ALA A 84 -18.37 -41.60 21.27
C ALA A 84 -18.49 -42.75 22.30
N ALA A 85 -18.99 -43.93 21.90
CA ALA A 85 -19.34 -45.04 22.81
C ALA A 85 -20.36 -44.67 23.93
N THR A 86 -21.02 -43.51 23.83
CA THR A 86 -22.04 -43.05 24.78
C THR A 86 -23.44 -43.41 24.30
N GLY A 87 -23.98 -44.55 24.71
CA GLY A 87 -25.32 -44.99 24.30
C GLY A 87 -25.64 -46.43 24.65
N SER A 88 -26.64 -46.98 23.96
CA SER A 88 -26.92 -48.42 23.90
C SER A 88 -26.79 -48.86 22.44
N TRP A 89 -26.25 -50.05 22.22
CA TRP A 89 -26.17 -50.65 20.89
C TRP A 89 -27.56 -50.83 20.27
N GLN A 90 -27.72 -50.40 19.03
CA GLN A 90 -28.90 -50.64 18.21
C GLN A 90 -28.67 -51.92 17.40
N ALA A 91 -29.68 -52.78 17.24
CA ALA A 91 -29.49 -54.09 16.61
C ALA A 91 -30.56 -54.40 15.55
N THR A 92 -30.11 -54.93 14.42
CA THR A 92 -30.94 -55.47 13.33
C THR A 92 -30.70 -56.97 13.23
N SER A 93 -31.77 -57.75 13.42
CA SER A 93 -31.70 -59.23 13.37
C SER A 93 -31.51 -59.74 11.94
N LEU A 94 -30.64 -60.74 11.80
CA LEU A 94 -30.34 -61.42 10.53
C LEU A 94 -31.14 -62.73 10.39
N THR A 95 -31.37 -63.15 9.14
CA THR A 95 -32.09 -64.38 8.80
C THR A 95 -31.54 -65.05 7.55
N GLY A 96 -31.73 -66.38 7.41
CA GLY A 96 -31.22 -67.11 6.24
C GLY A 96 -29.72 -67.38 6.33
N SER A 97 -29.08 -67.70 5.21
CA SER A 97 -27.69 -68.17 5.18
C SER A 97 -26.87 -67.54 4.07
N ILE A 98 -25.61 -67.25 4.34
CA ILE A 98 -24.64 -66.68 3.41
C ILE A 98 -23.69 -67.77 2.87
N ALA A 99 -23.68 -67.97 1.55
CA ALA A 99 -22.82 -68.97 0.90
C ALA A 99 -21.35 -68.50 0.83
N PRO A 100 -20.37 -69.40 0.67
CA PRO A 100 -18.95 -69.03 0.48
C PRO A 100 -18.76 -68.02 -0.65
N GLY A 101 -18.06 -66.92 -0.38
CA GLY A 101 -17.82 -65.84 -1.34
C GLY A 101 -19.06 -65.06 -1.78
N ALA A 102 -20.20 -65.22 -1.10
CA ALA A 102 -21.39 -64.42 -1.33
C ALA A 102 -21.45 -63.23 -0.37
N PHE A 103 -22.12 -62.16 -0.81
CA PHE A 103 -22.47 -61.00 -0.01
C PHE A 103 -23.87 -61.14 0.60
N TYR A 104 -24.13 -60.43 1.69
CA TYR A 104 -25.44 -60.33 2.36
C TYR A 104 -25.68 -58.87 2.76
N VAL A 105 -26.67 -58.23 2.15
CA VAL A 105 -26.90 -56.78 2.30
C VAL A 105 -28.00 -56.52 3.32
N VAL A 106 -27.64 -55.81 4.41
CA VAL A 106 -28.60 -55.30 5.41
C VAL A 106 -28.94 -53.86 5.06
N ALA A 107 -30.16 -53.61 4.59
CA ALA A 107 -30.65 -52.26 4.41
C ALA A 107 -31.04 -51.64 5.76
N GLU A 108 -30.52 -50.46 6.08
CA GLU A 108 -30.79 -49.74 7.32
C GLU A 108 -31.65 -48.49 7.05
N ALA A 109 -31.57 -47.45 7.88
CA ALA A 109 -32.47 -46.30 7.80
C ALA A 109 -32.47 -45.64 6.41
N LYS A 110 -33.66 -45.14 6.02
CA LYS A 110 -33.85 -44.39 4.78
C LYS A 110 -33.76 -42.88 5.07
N GLY A 111 -32.88 -42.18 4.36
CA GLY A 111 -32.80 -40.72 4.39
C GLY A 111 -33.82 -40.03 3.48
N ASN A 112 -33.66 -38.71 3.34
CA ASN A 112 -34.60 -37.85 2.59
C ASN A 112 -34.16 -37.56 1.14
N GLY A 113 -32.88 -37.76 0.82
CA GLY A 113 -32.28 -37.65 -0.51
C GLY A 113 -31.86 -39.00 -1.08
N GLY A 114 -30.78 -39.02 -1.88
CA GLY A 114 -30.34 -40.19 -2.63
C GLY A 114 -31.02 -40.30 -4.00
N THR A 115 -30.31 -40.78 -5.01
CA THR A 115 -30.83 -40.95 -6.37
C THR A 115 -31.23 -42.39 -6.70
N SER A 116 -30.69 -43.37 -5.96
CA SER A 116 -30.86 -44.80 -6.24
C SER A 116 -31.34 -45.57 -4.99
N PRO A 117 -32.30 -46.51 -5.12
CA PRO A 117 -32.54 -47.49 -4.07
C PRO A 117 -31.36 -48.46 -3.97
N LEU A 118 -31.22 -49.14 -2.82
CA LEU A 118 -30.34 -50.31 -2.73
C LEU A 118 -30.85 -51.43 -3.65
N PRO A 119 -29.98 -52.36 -4.09
CA PRO A 119 -30.42 -53.65 -4.62
C PRO A 119 -31.21 -54.43 -3.57
N GLN A 120 -31.79 -55.57 -3.95
CA GLN A 120 -32.62 -56.37 -3.05
C GLN A 120 -31.80 -56.78 -1.80
N SER A 121 -32.18 -56.25 -0.64
CA SER A 121 -31.54 -56.57 0.63
C SER A 121 -32.05 -57.89 1.22
N ASP A 122 -31.15 -58.58 1.91
CA ASP A 122 -31.41 -59.87 2.55
C ASP A 122 -32.01 -59.71 3.97
N ALA A 123 -31.70 -58.58 4.61
CA ALA A 123 -32.35 -58.11 5.83
C ALA A 123 -32.71 -56.61 5.72
N THR A 124 -33.62 -56.15 6.58
CA THR A 124 -33.98 -54.72 6.65
C THR A 124 -34.18 -54.31 8.11
N GLY A 125 -33.40 -53.33 8.53
CA GLY A 125 -33.46 -52.67 9.83
C GLY A 125 -34.02 -51.25 9.74
N SER A 126 -33.63 -50.43 10.72
CA SER A 126 -34.02 -49.02 10.83
C SER A 126 -33.00 -48.19 11.62
N ILE A 127 -31.76 -48.65 11.68
CA ILE A 127 -30.66 -47.96 12.36
C ILE A 127 -30.26 -46.76 11.50
N ALA A 128 -30.27 -45.56 12.07
CA ALA A 128 -29.71 -44.38 11.42
C ALA A 128 -28.21 -44.29 11.77
N MET A 129 -27.35 -44.48 10.79
CA MET A 129 -25.90 -44.47 10.98
C MET A 129 -25.32 -43.07 10.73
N SER A 130 -24.10 -42.83 11.22
CA SER A 130 -23.34 -41.64 10.87
C SER A 130 -22.68 -41.84 9.50
N ALA A 131 -22.74 -40.83 8.64
CA ALA A 131 -22.03 -40.85 7.36
C ALA A 131 -20.50 -40.78 7.52
N THR A 132 -20.01 -40.30 8.66
CA THR A 132 -18.59 -39.98 8.86
C THR A 132 -17.92 -40.79 9.97
N ASP A 133 -18.65 -41.26 10.98
CA ASP A 133 -18.04 -41.83 12.19
C ASP A 133 -18.98 -42.65 13.10
N GLY A 134 -18.64 -43.91 13.32
CA GLY A 134 -19.40 -44.84 14.16
C GLY A 134 -18.77 -46.23 14.25
N THR A 135 -19.45 -47.16 14.91
CA THR A 135 -18.98 -48.55 15.06
C THR A 135 -20.09 -49.52 14.67
N VAL A 136 -19.78 -50.52 13.86
CA VAL A 136 -20.66 -51.64 13.52
C VAL A 136 -20.08 -52.94 14.07
N ALA A 137 -20.89 -53.80 14.66
CA ALA A 137 -20.51 -55.11 15.16
C ALA A 137 -21.41 -56.20 14.56
N LEU A 138 -20.81 -57.27 14.03
CA LEU A 138 -21.52 -58.51 13.69
C LEU A 138 -21.55 -59.38 14.94
N VAL A 139 -22.73 -59.88 15.35
CA VAL A 139 -22.91 -60.61 16.60
C VAL A 139 -23.69 -61.89 16.35
N SER A 140 -23.17 -63.04 16.82
CA SER A 140 -23.82 -64.35 16.68
C SER A 140 -25.04 -64.57 17.59
N SER A 141 -25.70 -63.47 18.01
CA SER A 141 -26.94 -63.46 18.77
C SER A 141 -27.73 -62.18 18.46
N GLY A 142 -29.05 -62.20 18.65
CA GLY A 142 -29.92 -61.02 18.58
C GLY A 142 -29.96 -60.16 19.85
N THR A 143 -29.07 -60.38 20.82
CA THR A 143 -29.02 -59.57 22.05
C THR A 143 -28.07 -58.39 21.85
N ALA A 144 -28.54 -57.17 22.13
CA ALA A 144 -27.72 -55.97 22.01
C ALA A 144 -26.49 -56.02 22.95
N LEU A 145 -25.33 -55.61 22.42
CA LEU A 145 -24.09 -55.50 23.18
C LEU A 145 -24.21 -54.46 24.31
N THR A 146 -23.39 -54.63 25.34
CA THR A 146 -23.29 -53.71 26.50
C THR A 146 -21.86 -53.28 26.80
N CYS A 147 -20.92 -53.64 25.93
CA CYS A 147 -19.52 -53.22 25.96
C CYS A 147 -19.39 -51.74 25.55
N GLY A 148 -18.36 -51.07 26.07
CA GLY A 148 -18.06 -49.65 25.80
C GLY A 148 -16.60 -49.38 25.44
N ASP A 149 -15.81 -50.43 25.19
CA ASP A 149 -14.40 -50.37 24.82
C ASP A 149 -14.08 -51.48 23.80
N SER A 150 -13.05 -51.26 22.97
CA SER A 150 -12.66 -52.17 21.88
C SER A 150 -12.42 -53.61 22.34
N ALA A 151 -11.73 -53.82 23.46
CA ALA A 151 -11.34 -55.15 23.90
C ALA A 151 -12.57 -55.96 24.38
N ALA A 152 -13.47 -55.33 25.12
CA ALA A 152 -14.73 -55.95 25.55
C ALA A 152 -15.72 -56.16 24.39
N CYS A 153 -15.71 -55.28 23.38
CA CYS A 153 -16.57 -55.43 22.21
C CYS A 153 -16.07 -56.49 21.23
N GLY A 154 -14.79 -56.48 20.87
CA GLY A 154 -14.20 -57.48 19.96
C GLY A 154 -14.33 -58.91 20.50
N ALA A 155 -14.21 -59.09 21.82
CA ALA A 155 -14.44 -60.39 22.47
C ALA A 155 -15.93 -60.83 22.53
N ALA A 156 -16.87 -59.95 22.18
CA ALA A 156 -18.32 -60.21 22.20
C ALA A 156 -18.96 -60.20 20.80
N SER A 157 -18.23 -59.77 19.77
CA SER A 157 -18.61 -59.81 18.36
C SER A 157 -17.99 -61.02 17.63
N VAL A 158 -18.43 -61.22 16.40
CA VAL A 158 -17.81 -62.08 15.38
C VAL A 158 -16.82 -61.27 14.54
N ASP A 159 -17.12 -59.99 14.32
CA ASP A 159 -16.34 -58.97 13.59
C ASP A 159 -16.81 -57.57 14.07
N LEU A 160 -15.91 -56.59 14.16
CA LEU A 160 -16.15 -55.25 14.70
C LEU A 160 -15.46 -54.15 13.87
N VAL A 161 -16.22 -53.31 13.17
CA VAL A 161 -15.70 -52.23 12.33
C VAL A 161 -15.99 -50.86 12.95
N GLY A 162 -14.95 -50.22 13.50
CA GLY A 162 -14.96 -48.79 13.81
C GLY A 162 -14.53 -47.97 12.60
N PHE A 163 -15.20 -46.85 12.34
CA PHE A 163 -14.85 -45.94 11.24
C PHE A 163 -14.89 -44.46 11.65
N GLY A 164 -14.08 -43.64 10.96
CA GLY A 164 -13.88 -42.23 11.27
C GLY A 164 -13.27 -42.02 12.66
N ALA A 165 -13.93 -41.23 13.49
CA ALA A 165 -13.50 -40.91 14.86
C ALA A 165 -14.13 -41.86 15.92
N ALA A 166 -14.31 -43.13 15.60
CA ALA A 166 -14.90 -44.11 16.50
C ALA A 166 -14.00 -44.44 17.71
N ALA A 167 -14.58 -44.44 18.91
CA ALA A 167 -13.92 -44.82 20.16
C ALA A 167 -13.87 -46.34 20.39
N ILE A 168 -14.58 -47.12 19.56
CA ILE A 168 -14.58 -48.58 19.53
C ILE A 168 -14.27 -48.99 18.09
N ALA A 169 -13.16 -49.72 17.92
CA ALA A 169 -12.63 -50.23 16.65
C ALA A 169 -11.70 -51.41 16.95
N GLU A 170 -11.45 -52.28 15.97
CA GLU A 170 -10.33 -53.23 16.00
C GLU A 170 -9.04 -52.44 15.67
N ASP A 171 -8.10 -52.44 16.62
CA ASP A 171 -6.92 -51.55 16.77
C ASP A 171 -7.15 -50.06 16.43
N SER A 172 -7.22 -49.71 15.14
CA SER A 172 -7.43 -48.34 14.64
C SER A 172 -8.67 -48.25 13.71
N PRO A 173 -9.46 -47.17 13.76
CA PRO A 173 -10.68 -47.05 12.94
C PRO A 173 -10.41 -46.77 11.45
N ALA A 174 -11.27 -47.31 10.58
CA ALA A 174 -11.24 -47.12 9.14
C ALA A 174 -11.47 -45.65 8.71
N GLY A 175 -10.64 -45.14 7.81
CA GLY A 175 -10.71 -43.74 7.35
C GLY A 175 -11.60 -43.48 6.13
N GLY A 176 -12.12 -42.25 6.01
CA GLY A 176 -12.65 -41.69 4.75
C GLY A 176 -14.16 -41.82 4.49
N ALA A 177 -14.93 -42.43 5.39
CA ALA A 177 -16.41 -42.47 5.30
C ALA A 177 -17.02 -41.07 5.10
N SER A 178 -18.01 -40.96 4.20
CA SER A 178 -18.72 -39.70 3.93
C SER A 178 -20.14 -39.92 3.37
N ASN A 179 -20.87 -38.84 3.10
CA ASN A 179 -22.16 -38.92 2.37
C ASN A 179 -22.05 -39.64 1.02
N THR A 180 -20.87 -39.69 0.41
CA THR A 180 -20.65 -40.28 -0.92
C THR A 180 -19.66 -41.45 -0.92
N ALA A 181 -19.19 -41.88 0.25
CA ALA A 181 -18.22 -42.96 0.36
C ALA A 181 -18.51 -43.88 1.56
N SER A 182 -18.39 -45.18 1.33
CA SER A 182 -18.40 -46.23 2.34
C SER A 182 -16.98 -46.61 2.74
N VAL A 183 -16.83 -47.32 3.87
CA VAL A 183 -15.60 -48.07 4.16
C VAL A 183 -15.80 -49.51 3.71
N GLN A 184 -14.85 -50.00 2.90
CA GLN A 184 -14.91 -51.29 2.19
C GLN A 184 -13.73 -52.16 2.60
N ARG A 185 -13.98 -53.40 3.02
CA ARG A 185 -12.95 -54.35 3.40
C ARG A 185 -12.18 -54.79 2.15
N THR A 186 -10.85 -54.74 2.24
CA THR A 186 -9.92 -55.17 1.18
C THR A 186 -9.82 -56.70 1.14
N ALA A 187 -9.36 -57.29 0.03
CA ALA A 187 -9.15 -58.74 -0.09
C ALA A 187 -7.94 -59.29 0.68
N GLY A 188 -7.35 -58.48 1.58
CA GLY A 188 -6.38 -58.96 2.56
C GLY A 188 -7.01 -59.95 3.56
N ALA A 189 -6.16 -60.57 4.37
CA ALA A 189 -6.65 -61.21 5.59
C ALA A 189 -7.36 -60.17 6.47
N ASP A 190 -8.35 -60.61 7.23
CA ASP A 190 -8.80 -59.88 8.42
C ASP A 190 -7.62 -59.85 9.40
N THR A 191 -7.17 -58.66 9.81
CA THR A 191 -5.98 -58.48 10.67
C THR A 191 -6.31 -57.98 12.07
N ASP A 192 -7.59 -57.78 12.37
CA ASP A 192 -8.09 -57.10 13.57
C ASP A 192 -7.54 -55.66 13.69
N ASP A 193 -7.33 -54.97 12.55
CA ASP A 193 -7.04 -53.53 12.45
C ASP A 193 -7.90 -52.89 11.33
N ASN A 194 -8.95 -52.16 11.70
CA ASN A 194 -9.88 -51.62 10.71
C ASN A 194 -9.24 -50.56 9.79
N ALA A 195 -8.14 -49.90 10.20
CA ALA A 195 -7.43 -48.93 9.37
C ALA A 195 -6.53 -49.60 8.32
N ALA A 196 -6.05 -50.82 8.58
CA ALA A 196 -5.32 -51.63 7.61
C ALA A 196 -6.28 -52.41 6.68
N ASP A 197 -7.40 -52.89 7.21
CA ASP A 197 -8.28 -53.81 6.49
C ASP A 197 -9.30 -53.11 5.58
N PHE A 198 -9.65 -51.84 5.85
CA PHE A 198 -10.66 -51.09 5.10
C PHE A 198 -10.12 -49.87 4.35
N VAL A 199 -10.69 -49.61 3.18
CA VAL A 199 -10.45 -48.41 2.37
C VAL A 199 -11.75 -47.67 2.08
N SER A 200 -11.68 -46.36 1.93
CA SER A 200 -12.82 -45.54 1.51
C SER A 200 -13.09 -45.70 0.01
N GLY A 201 -14.34 -45.98 -0.38
CA GLY A 201 -14.74 -46.16 -1.78
C GLY A 201 -16.16 -45.68 -2.07
N ALA A 202 -16.51 -45.55 -3.36
CA ALA A 202 -17.90 -45.31 -3.76
C ALA A 202 -18.75 -46.54 -3.42
N PRO A 203 -19.94 -46.42 -2.80
CA PRO A 203 -20.59 -47.59 -2.21
C PRO A 203 -21.00 -48.68 -3.20
N THR A 204 -20.81 -49.95 -2.83
CA THR A 204 -20.90 -51.13 -3.72
C THR A 204 -21.88 -52.23 -3.23
N PRO A 205 -23.08 -51.91 -2.72
CA PRO A 205 -23.97 -52.90 -2.12
C PRO A 205 -24.30 -54.04 -3.11
N GLY A 206 -24.08 -55.28 -2.68
CA GLY A 206 -24.34 -56.50 -3.44
C GLY A 206 -23.31 -56.80 -4.55
N ALA A 207 -22.18 -56.10 -4.58
CA ALA A 207 -21.11 -56.27 -5.55
C ALA A 207 -19.75 -56.44 -4.84
N ALA A 208 -18.78 -56.99 -5.55
CA ALA A 208 -17.41 -57.04 -5.06
C ALA A 208 -16.89 -55.61 -4.78
N THR A 209 -16.33 -55.41 -3.59
CA THR A 209 -15.63 -54.15 -3.25
C THR A 209 -14.45 -53.95 -4.19
N ALA A 210 -13.94 -52.72 -4.30
CA ALA A 210 -12.83 -52.41 -5.21
C ALA A 210 -11.50 -53.14 -4.91
N GLY A 211 -11.45 -53.98 -3.85
CA GLY A 211 -10.34 -54.88 -3.55
C GLY A 211 -10.60 -56.36 -3.83
N ASP A 212 -11.84 -56.82 -4.05
CA ASP A 212 -12.18 -58.23 -4.26
C ASP A 212 -12.20 -58.61 -5.76
N ASP A 213 -11.02 -58.60 -6.38
CA ASP A 213 -10.81 -59.12 -7.74
C ASP A 213 -10.94 -60.65 -7.77
N GLY A 214 -12.18 -61.13 -7.72
CA GLY A 214 -12.57 -62.51 -7.93
C GLY A 214 -12.20 -63.03 -9.33
N GLY A 215 -10.93 -63.41 -9.52
CA GLY A 215 -10.43 -64.04 -10.75
C GLY A 215 -10.17 -63.08 -11.92
N GLY A 216 -9.99 -61.79 -11.65
CA GLY A 216 -9.63 -60.78 -12.64
C GLY A 216 -8.11 -60.61 -12.81
N SER A 217 -7.46 -61.49 -13.57
CA SER A 217 -6.17 -61.24 -14.26
C SER A 217 -5.16 -60.28 -13.57
N THR A 218 -4.08 -60.82 -12.98
CA THR A 218 -2.88 -60.03 -12.58
C THR A 218 -2.06 -59.47 -13.75
N THR A 219 -2.66 -59.40 -14.94
CA THR A 219 -2.12 -58.73 -16.11
C THR A 219 -2.66 -57.30 -16.08
N PRO A 220 -1.82 -56.26 -16.22
CA PRO A 220 -2.29 -54.89 -16.39
C PRO A 220 -3.38 -54.81 -17.47
N PRO A 221 -4.35 -53.89 -17.35
CA PRO A 221 -5.32 -53.67 -18.42
C PRO A 221 -4.58 -53.38 -19.72
N GLU A 222 -5.08 -53.90 -20.85
CA GLU A 222 -4.46 -53.63 -22.15
C GLU A 222 -4.57 -52.14 -22.48
N ALA A 223 -3.52 -51.57 -23.06
CA ALA A 223 -3.51 -50.19 -23.51
C ALA A 223 -4.63 -49.97 -24.54
N GLY A 224 -5.33 -48.85 -24.41
CA GLY A 224 -6.37 -48.45 -25.35
C GLY A 224 -5.79 -48.16 -26.75
N THR A 225 -6.65 -48.20 -27.76
CA THR A 225 -6.26 -47.83 -29.13
C THR A 225 -6.13 -46.33 -29.33
N THR A 226 -6.78 -45.52 -28.49
CA THR A 226 -6.69 -44.06 -28.50
C THR A 226 -5.35 -43.61 -27.91
N ARG A 227 -4.61 -42.80 -28.66
CA ARG A 227 -3.35 -42.17 -28.24
C ARG A 227 -3.55 -40.68 -27.94
N ILE A 228 -2.52 -40.01 -27.42
CA ILE A 228 -2.66 -38.60 -27.02
C ILE A 228 -2.85 -37.68 -28.25
N HIS A 229 -2.22 -37.95 -29.39
CA HIS A 229 -2.50 -37.24 -30.64
C HIS A 229 -3.94 -37.40 -31.15
N ASP A 230 -4.66 -38.49 -30.83
CA ASP A 230 -6.08 -38.63 -31.15
C ASP A 230 -6.96 -37.73 -30.26
N ILE A 231 -6.50 -37.48 -29.03
CA ILE A 231 -7.17 -36.61 -28.05
C ILE A 231 -6.94 -35.14 -28.42
N GLN A 232 -5.72 -34.75 -28.74
CA GLN A 232 -5.38 -33.38 -29.12
C GLN A 232 -5.92 -33.03 -30.52
N GLY A 233 -5.65 -33.89 -31.52
CA GLY A 233 -6.09 -33.64 -32.90
C GLY A 233 -5.36 -32.47 -33.57
N THR A 234 -5.89 -32.00 -34.71
CA THR A 234 -5.28 -30.95 -35.55
C THR A 234 -6.00 -29.59 -35.46
N SER A 235 -6.70 -29.35 -34.37
CA SER A 235 -7.58 -28.20 -34.13
C SER A 235 -7.45 -27.77 -32.66
N PHE A 236 -7.62 -26.48 -32.36
CA PHE A 236 -7.57 -25.90 -31.00
C PHE A 236 -8.67 -26.39 -30.03
N VAL A 237 -9.53 -27.30 -30.49
CA VAL A 237 -10.68 -27.84 -29.78
C VAL A 237 -10.63 -29.34 -30.07
N SER A 238 -10.48 -30.14 -29.03
CA SER A 238 -10.28 -31.57 -29.13
C SER A 238 -11.39 -32.24 -29.98
N PRO A 239 -11.06 -33.11 -30.95
CA PRO A 239 -12.06 -33.90 -31.67
C PRO A 239 -12.81 -34.90 -30.77
N LEU A 240 -12.34 -35.12 -29.53
CA LEU A 240 -12.94 -35.99 -28.52
C LEU A 240 -13.52 -35.21 -27.31
N ASN A 241 -13.69 -33.88 -27.40
CA ASN A 241 -14.23 -33.08 -26.29
C ASN A 241 -15.63 -33.54 -25.83
N GLY A 242 -15.70 -34.02 -24.58
CA GLY A 242 -16.89 -34.60 -23.96
C GLY A 242 -16.98 -36.12 -24.04
N ASP A 243 -16.13 -36.79 -24.84
CA ASP A 243 -16.10 -38.24 -24.98
C ASP A 243 -15.28 -38.91 -23.86
N GLN A 244 -15.57 -40.20 -23.64
CA GLN A 244 -14.83 -41.06 -22.71
C GLN A 244 -13.67 -41.75 -23.44
N VAL A 245 -12.46 -41.61 -22.92
CA VAL A 245 -11.28 -42.36 -23.35
C VAL A 245 -10.93 -43.44 -22.33
N THR A 246 -10.38 -44.57 -22.79
CA THR A 246 -10.11 -45.75 -21.95
C THR A 246 -8.67 -46.21 -22.13
N ASN A 247 -7.96 -46.39 -21.01
CA ASN A 247 -6.59 -46.90 -20.91
C ASN A 247 -5.58 -46.22 -21.87
N VAL A 248 -5.67 -44.90 -22.03
CA VAL A 248 -4.74 -44.11 -22.84
C VAL A 248 -3.33 -44.25 -22.25
N PRO A 249 -2.33 -44.72 -23.00
CA PRO A 249 -0.97 -44.90 -22.50
C PRO A 249 -0.20 -43.59 -22.46
N GLY A 250 0.67 -43.44 -21.45
CA GLY A 250 1.63 -42.33 -21.41
C GLY A 250 2.68 -42.48 -20.31
N VAL A 251 3.68 -41.60 -20.34
CA VAL A 251 4.67 -41.43 -19.27
C VAL A 251 4.42 -40.10 -18.59
N VAL A 252 4.30 -40.09 -17.26
CA VAL A 252 4.10 -38.86 -16.47
C VAL A 252 5.35 -37.97 -16.57
N THR A 253 5.20 -36.76 -17.08
CA THR A 253 6.30 -35.80 -17.34
C THR A 253 6.42 -34.71 -16.28
N GLY A 254 5.35 -34.44 -15.52
CA GLY A 254 5.31 -33.47 -14.43
C GLY A 254 4.07 -33.63 -13.56
N VAL A 255 4.11 -33.11 -12.33
CA VAL A 255 3.02 -33.22 -11.34
C VAL A 255 2.77 -31.85 -10.71
N ARG A 256 1.51 -31.41 -10.70
CA ARG A 256 1.01 -30.20 -10.03
C ARG A 256 0.20 -30.61 -8.80
N ALA A 257 0.88 -30.71 -7.67
CA ALA A 257 0.30 -31.19 -6.40
C ALA A 257 -0.43 -30.10 -5.58
N SER A 258 -0.19 -28.82 -5.89
CA SER A 258 -0.72 -27.64 -5.20
C SER A 258 -1.66 -26.82 -6.11
N GLY A 259 -2.27 -25.78 -5.56
CA GLY A 259 -3.24 -24.93 -6.29
C GLY A 259 -4.63 -25.56 -6.43
N SER A 260 -5.47 -24.93 -7.27
CA SER A 260 -6.83 -25.39 -7.62
C SER A 260 -6.85 -26.41 -8.76
N SER A 261 -5.99 -26.23 -9.77
CA SER A 261 -5.84 -27.14 -10.92
C SER A 261 -4.86 -28.28 -10.60
N ARG A 262 -5.20 -29.17 -9.66
CA ARG A 262 -4.31 -30.29 -9.28
C ARG A 262 -4.40 -31.47 -10.23
N GLY A 263 -3.25 -31.93 -10.71
CA GLY A 263 -3.16 -32.92 -11.77
C GLY A 263 -1.72 -33.23 -12.16
N PHE A 264 -1.55 -33.96 -13.26
CA PHE A 264 -0.24 -34.30 -13.80
C PHE A 264 -0.27 -34.25 -15.33
N TRP A 265 0.88 -33.98 -15.94
CA TRP A 265 1.05 -34.10 -17.38
C TRP A 265 1.56 -35.48 -17.71
N MET A 266 1.03 -36.07 -18.77
CA MET A 266 1.56 -37.30 -19.38
C MET A 266 1.83 -37.06 -20.85
N GLN A 267 2.86 -37.73 -21.38
CA GLN A 267 3.24 -37.64 -22.79
C GLN A 267 3.39 -39.04 -23.39
N ASP A 268 3.01 -39.18 -24.66
CA ASP A 268 2.97 -40.46 -25.35
C ASP A 268 4.39 -41.02 -25.61
N PRO A 269 4.69 -42.29 -25.24
CA PRO A 269 5.99 -42.91 -25.49
C PRO A 269 6.22 -43.34 -26.96
N ASP A 270 5.16 -43.49 -27.76
CA ASP A 270 5.21 -43.85 -29.18
C ASP A 270 4.56 -42.74 -30.04
N PRO A 271 5.16 -41.53 -30.08
CA PRO A 271 4.58 -40.39 -30.79
C PRO A 271 4.46 -40.63 -32.30
N ASP A 272 3.50 -39.95 -32.91
CA ASP A 272 3.27 -39.93 -34.35
C ASP A 272 4.32 -39.07 -35.09
N GLN A 273 4.07 -38.66 -36.33
CA GLN A 273 4.98 -37.81 -37.12
C GLN A 273 4.28 -36.56 -37.69
N ASN A 274 3.11 -36.21 -37.17
CA ASN A 274 2.34 -35.04 -37.56
C ASN A 274 2.68 -33.87 -36.63
N PRO A 275 3.35 -32.81 -37.13
CA PRO A 275 3.75 -31.68 -36.28
C PRO A 275 2.57 -30.83 -35.80
N ALA A 276 1.33 -31.10 -36.23
CA ALA A 276 0.13 -30.36 -35.85
C ALA A 276 -0.74 -31.08 -34.80
N THR A 277 -0.26 -32.18 -34.21
CA THR A 277 -0.88 -32.91 -33.09
C THR A 277 0.08 -32.95 -31.92
N SER A 278 -0.37 -32.53 -30.74
CA SER A 278 0.41 -32.69 -29.51
C SER A 278 0.36 -34.14 -29.02
N GLU A 279 1.47 -34.57 -28.41
CA GLU A 279 1.62 -35.88 -27.76
C GLU A 279 1.57 -35.78 -26.23
N GLY A 280 1.34 -34.58 -25.70
CA GLY A 280 1.15 -34.30 -24.28
C GLY A 280 -0.31 -34.00 -23.95
N VAL A 281 -0.73 -34.30 -22.71
CA VAL A 281 -2.05 -33.93 -22.19
C VAL A 281 -2.00 -33.74 -20.68
N PHE A 282 -2.80 -32.82 -20.15
CA PHE A 282 -2.99 -32.66 -18.71
C PHE A 282 -4.09 -33.59 -18.18
N VAL A 283 -3.87 -34.16 -17.00
CA VAL A 283 -4.82 -35.06 -16.32
C VAL A 283 -5.27 -34.40 -15.03
N TYR A 284 -6.48 -33.84 -15.03
CA TYR A 284 -7.04 -33.12 -13.88
C TYR A 284 -7.64 -34.10 -12.87
N THR A 285 -7.08 -34.11 -11.66
CA THR A 285 -7.41 -35.08 -10.60
C THR A 285 -8.24 -34.50 -9.46
N SER A 286 -8.45 -33.18 -9.42
CA SER A 286 -9.10 -32.41 -8.35
C SER A 286 -8.50 -32.55 -6.93
N SER A 287 -7.48 -33.39 -6.75
CA SER A 287 -6.86 -33.80 -5.49
C SER A 287 -5.34 -33.91 -5.70
N SER A 288 -4.54 -34.26 -4.69
CA SER A 288 -3.10 -34.44 -4.94
C SER A 288 -2.88 -35.74 -5.72
N PRO A 289 -2.21 -35.73 -6.89
CA PRO A 289 -1.94 -36.95 -7.63
C PRO A 289 -1.09 -37.95 -6.84
N THR A 290 -1.33 -39.25 -7.05
CA THR A 290 -0.58 -40.36 -6.43
C THR A 290 0.56 -40.88 -7.31
N VAL A 291 0.74 -40.33 -8.50
CA VAL A 291 1.79 -40.68 -9.47
C VAL A 291 3.02 -39.77 -9.35
N ALA A 292 4.16 -40.25 -9.82
CA ALA A 292 5.41 -39.51 -9.92
C ALA A 292 5.89 -39.36 -11.37
N ALA A 293 6.75 -38.37 -11.64
CA ALA A 293 7.38 -38.23 -12.95
C ALA A 293 8.24 -39.48 -13.27
N GLY A 294 8.08 -40.01 -14.48
CA GLY A 294 8.65 -41.29 -14.90
C GLY A 294 7.74 -42.50 -14.65
N ASP A 295 6.56 -42.32 -14.06
CA ASP A 295 5.57 -43.39 -14.02
C ASP A 295 4.97 -43.62 -15.41
N SER A 296 4.93 -44.87 -15.86
CA SER A 296 4.18 -45.28 -17.05
C SER A 296 2.77 -45.63 -16.61
N VAL A 297 1.77 -44.98 -17.21
CA VAL A 297 0.38 -45.03 -16.76
C VAL A 297 -0.57 -45.36 -17.91
N LEU A 298 -1.70 -45.95 -17.56
CA LEU A 298 -2.91 -46.01 -18.39
C LEU A 298 -3.98 -45.14 -17.73
N VAL A 299 -4.52 -44.17 -18.48
CA VAL A 299 -5.52 -43.22 -17.98
C VAL A 299 -6.84 -43.41 -18.73
N SER A 300 -7.93 -43.50 -17.98
CA SER A 300 -9.30 -43.44 -18.51
C SER A 300 -10.02 -42.24 -17.92
N GLY A 301 -10.91 -41.58 -18.66
CA GLY A 301 -11.66 -40.42 -18.18
C GLY A 301 -12.39 -39.68 -19.30
N THR A 302 -12.99 -38.53 -18.97
CA THR A 302 -13.61 -37.65 -19.96
C THR A 302 -12.57 -36.70 -20.54
N VAL A 303 -12.44 -36.64 -21.87
CA VAL A 303 -11.66 -35.56 -22.52
C VAL A 303 -12.46 -34.27 -22.44
N LYS A 304 -11.80 -33.15 -22.15
CA LYS A 304 -12.44 -31.86 -21.97
C LYS A 304 -11.54 -30.72 -22.45
N ASP A 305 -12.06 -29.89 -23.35
CA ASP A 305 -11.52 -28.54 -23.56
C ASP A 305 -11.98 -27.67 -22.38
N TYR A 306 -11.05 -27.31 -21.51
CA TYR A 306 -11.26 -26.46 -20.33
C TYR A 306 -10.81 -25.02 -20.61
N TYR A 307 -11.71 -24.05 -20.44
CA TYR A 307 -11.38 -22.63 -20.58
C TYR A 307 -11.04 -22.03 -19.20
N PRO A 308 -9.88 -21.40 -19.02
CA PRO A 308 -9.63 -20.52 -17.87
C PRO A 308 -10.59 -19.32 -17.92
N LEU A 309 -11.46 -19.19 -16.92
CA LEU A 309 -12.44 -18.10 -16.82
C LEU A 309 -12.07 -17.14 -15.69
N ALA A 310 -12.13 -15.84 -15.96
CA ALA A 310 -12.13 -14.83 -14.91
C ALA A 310 -13.43 -14.87 -14.10
N SER A 311 -13.45 -14.26 -12.92
CA SER A 311 -14.62 -14.25 -12.04
C SER A 311 -15.82 -13.54 -12.70
N GLY A 312 -16.84 -14.32 -13.07
CA GLY A 312 -18.06 -13.83 -13.72
C GLY A 312 -18.13 -14.07 -15.23
N ASP A 313 -17.04 -14.52 -15.84
CA ASP A 313 -17.02 -14.89 -17.26
C ASP A 313 -17.79 -16.19 -17.55
N THR A 314 -18.17 -16.35 -18.82
CA THR A 314 -18.67 -17.62 -19.36
C THR A 314 -17.83 -18.05 -20.56
N VAL A 315 -17.87 -19.35 -20.89
CA VAL A 315 -17.23 -19.91 -22.09
C VAL A 315 -17.66 -19.20 -23.38
N SER A 316 -18.86 -18.61 -23.43
CA SER A 316 -19.34 -17.82 -24.57
C SER A 316 -18.83 -16.37 -24.62
N GLN A 317 -18.18 -15.88 -23.56
CA GLN A 317 -17.74 -14.47 -23.43
C GLN A 317 -16.22 -14.33 -23.33
N THR A 318 -15.53 -15.30 -22.73
CA THR A 318 -14.07 -15.24 -22.56
C THR A 318 -13.33 -15.12 -23.90
N SER A 319 -12.21 -14.40 -23.89
CA SER A 319 -11.27 -14.33 -25.01
C SER A 319 -10.17 -15.38 -24.94
N ASN A 320 -10.04 -16.13 -23.85
CA ASN A 320 -9.00 -17.15 -23.69
C ASN A 320 -9.17 -18.35 -24.62
N LEU A 321 -8.05 -19.05 -24.86
CA LEU A 321 -8.04 -20.39 -25.41
C LEU A 321 -8.47 -21.43 -24.36
N SER A 322 -8.83 -22.62 -24.83
CA SER A 322 -8.98 -23.81 -24.00
C SER A 322 -7.65 -24.53 -23.78
N ILE A 323 -7.64 -25.44 -22.81
CA ILE A 323 -6.61 -26.47 -22.62
C ILE A 323 -7.28 -27.83 -22.81
N THR A 324 -6.63 -28.77 -23.50
CA THR A 324 -7.13 -30.15 -23.59
C THR A 324 -6.71 -30.95 -22.35
N GLU A 325 -7.69 -31.37 -21.54
CA GLU A 325 -7.43 -32.17 -20.34
C GLU A 325 -8.30 -33.44 -20.23
N ILE A 326 -7.84 -34.41 -19.44
CA ILE A 326 -8.63 -35.58 -19.04
C ILE A 326 -9.16 -35.37 -17.61
N GLN A 327 -10.49 -35.29 -17.47
CA GLN A 327 -11.20 -35.12 -16.21
C GLN A 327 -11.75 -36.44 -15.65
N SER A 328 -12.00 -36.44 -14.33
CA SER A 328 -12.46 -37.61 -13.56
C SER A 328 -11.64 -38.89 -13.79
N PRO A 329 -10.29 -38.82 -13.74
CA PRO A 329 -9.43 -39.87 -14.25
C PRO A 329 -9.40 -41.11 -13.35
N LYS A 330 -9.45 -42.29 -13.99
CA LYS A 330 -8.98 -43.55 -13.41
C LYS A 330 -7.57 -43.82 -13.95
N VAL A 331 -6.59 -43.86 -13.04
CA VAL A 331 -5.17 -44.05 -13.37
C VAL A 331 -4.71 -45.43 -12.92
N PHE A 332 -4.03 -46.17 -13.81
CA PHE A 332 -3.35 -47.43 -13.49
C PHE A 332 -1.86 -47.30 -13.80
N THR A 333 -0.99 -47.49 -12.81
CA THR A 333 0.46 -47.38 -12.98
C THR A 333 1.07 -48.73 -13.38
N LEU A 334 1.69 -48.79 -14.55
CA LEU A 334 2.34 -49.98 -15.11
C LEU A 334 3.74 -50.21 -14.54
N SER A 335 4.50 -49.13 -14.36
CA SER A 335 5.88 -49.14 -13.88
C SER A 335 6.32 -47.75 -13.43
N HIS A 336 7.37 -47.69 -12.59
CA HIS A 336 7.93 -46.45 -12.04
C HIS A 336 9.34 -46.17 -12.58
N GLY A 337 9.74 -44.89 -12.60
CA GLY A 337 11.12 -44.49 -12.88
C GLY A 337 11.59 -44.72 -14.32
N ASN A 338 10.67 -44.75 -15.28
CA ASN A 338 10.97 -44.82 -16.70
C ASN A 338 11.66 -43.53 -17.18
N PRO A 339 12.45 -43.58 -18.27
CA PRO A 339 12.97 -42.38 -18.92
C PRO A 339 11.82 -41.46 -19.37
N LEU A 340 11.95 -40.16 -19.10
CA LEU A 340 11.05 -39.15 -19.67
C LEU A 340 11.32 -38.99 -21.17
N PRO A 341 10.30 -38.66 -21.99
CA PRO A 341 10.51 -38.17 -23.35
C PRO A 341 11.52 -37.02 -23.39
N ALA A 342 12.36 -37.02 -24.44
CA ALA A 342 13.33 -35.96 -24.66
C ALA A 342 12.60 -34.63 -24.89
N PRO A 343 13.04 -33.52 -24.25
CA PRO A 343 12.34 -32.26 -24.36
C PRO A 343 12.53 -31.63 -25.74
N ILE A 344 11.51 -30.92 -26.23
CA ILE A 344 11.63 -30.07 -27.42
C ILE A 344 12.45 -28.83 -27.04
N VAL A 345 13.61 -28.65 -27.67
CA VAL A 345 14.47 -27.47 -27.41
C VAL A 345 13.91 -26.23 -28.11
N LEU A 346 13.38 -25.31 -27.32
CA LEU A 346 12.89 -24.03 -27.78
C LEU A 346 14.06 -23.05 -27.91
N GLY A 347 14.21 -22.50 -29.12
CA GLY A 347 15.25 -21.53 -29.43
C GLY A 347 14.83 -20.61 -30.56
N PRO A 348 15.76 -19.76 -31.05
CA PRO A 348 15.38 -18.59 -31.85
C PRO A 348 14.70 -18.92 -33.19
N ASN A 349 14.92 -20.13 -33.69
CA ASN A 349 14.41 -20.64 -34.96
C ASN A 349 13.34 -21.74 -34.80
N THR A 350 13.03 -22.19 -33.58
CA THR A 350 12.02 -23.24 -33.35
C THR A 350 10.62 -22.65 -33.31
N VAL A 351 10.42 -21.57 -32.53
CA VAL A 351 9.16 -20.80 -32.50
C VAL A 351 9.08 -19.91 -33.75
N PRO A 352 7.92 -19.76 -34.43
CA PRO A 352 7.73 -18.82 -35.53
C PRO A 352 8.02 -17.35 -35.18
N ASN A 353 8.23 -16.50 -36.18
CA ASN A 353 8.48 -15.07 -35.96
C ASN A 353 7.19 -14.25 -35.78
N THR A 354 6.08 -14.70 -36.37
CA THR A 354 4.74 -14.15 -36.15
C THR A 354 4.21 -14.66 -34.81
N TYR A 355 3.67 -13.79 -33.94
CA TYR A 355 3.09 -14.25 -32.67
C TYR A 355 1.73 -14.93 -32.86
N ALA A 356 0.78 -14.18 -33.43
CA ALA A 356 -0.57 -14.64 -33.75
C ALA A 356 -0.89 -14.33 -35.23
N PRO A 357 -1.76 -15.12 -35.89
CA PRO A 357 -2.16 -14.86 -37.27
C PRO A 357 -3.14 -13.69 -37.35
N ASP A 358 -3.04 -12.85 -38.39
CA ASP A 358 -4.09 -11.86 -38.68
C ASP A 358 -5.32 -12.57 -39.27
N LEU A 359 -6.39 -12.66 -38.47
CA LEU A 359 -7.70 -13.20 -38.88
C LEU A 359 -8.79 -12.11 -38.90
N GLY A 360 -8.44 -10.83 -38.83
CA GLY A 360 -9.40 -9.72 -38.83
C GLY A 360 -10.38 -9.71 -37.66
N GLY A 361 -9.99 -10.23 -36.50
CA GLY A 361 -10.82 -10.37 -35.29
C GLY A 361 -11.63 -11.67 -35.23
N ALA A 362 -11.43 -12.60 -36.16
CA ALA A 362 -12.07 -13.91 -36.12
C ALA A 362 -11.42 -14.85 -35.09
N ASN A 363 -12.15 -15.90 -34.72
CA ASN A 363 -11.71 -16.90 -33.76
C ASN A 363 -10.74 -17.92 -34.40
N ILE A 364 -9.51 -18.03 -33.87
CA ILE A 364 -8.45 -18.96 -34.30
C ILE A 364 -8.86 -20.43 -34.16
N GLU A 365 -9.74 -20.77 -33.21
CA GLU A 365 -10.29 -22.12 -33.00
C GLU A 365 -11.07 -22.63 -34.23
N THR A 366 -11.52 -21.72 -35.10
CA THR A 366 -12.18 -22.08 -36.37
C THR A 366 -11.19 -22.44 -37.50
N THR A 367 -9.89 -22.43 -37.22
CA THR A 367 -8.81 -22.70 -38.18
C THR A 367 -7.99 -23.92 -37.74
N PRO A 368 -7.45 -24.72 -38.69
CA PRO A 368 -6.59 -25.85 -38.35
C PRO A 368 -5.25 -25.36 -37.78
N ILE A 369 -4.69 -26.12 -36.84
CA ILE A 369 -3.37 -25.86 -36.27
C ILE A 369 -2.34 -25.91 -37.39
N THR A 370 -1.59 -24.82 -37.56
CA THR A 370 -0.53 -24.70 -38.56
C THR A 370 0.76 -24.25 -37.86
N PRO A 371 1.60 -25.17 -37.34
CA PRO A 371 2.71 -24.84 -36.42
C PRO A 371 3.76 -23.86 -36.98
N THR A 372 3.79 -23.68 -38.30
CA THR A 372 4.70 -22.74 -38.98
C THR A 372 4.10 -21.34 -39.22
N ARG A 373 2.80 -21.15 -38.93
CA ARG A 373 2.03 -19.91 -39.15
C ARG A 373 2.31 -18.87 -38.07
N SER A 374 2.25 -19.26 -36.81
CA SER A 374 2.34 -18.36 -35.66
C SER A 374 2.87 -19.07 -34.40
N ALA A 375 3.29 -18.30 -33.39
CA ALA A 375 3.69 -18.85 -32.09
C ALA A 375 2.51 -19.50 -31.36
N LEU A 376 1.30 -18.95 -31.45
CA LEU A 376 0.09 -19.59 -30.88
C LEU A 376 -0.16 -20.96 -31.50
N ASP A 377 -0.11 -21.09 -32.84
CA ASP A 377 -0.21 -22.40 -33.51
C ASP A 377 0.88 -23.38 -33.08
N TYR A 378 2.08 -22.87 -32.82
CA TYR A 378 3.23 -23.67 -32.46
C TYR A 378 3.11 -24.22 -31.03
N TYR A 379 2.73 -23.38 -30.06
CA TYR A 379 2.54 -23.81 -28.68
C TYR A 379 1.34 -24.75 -28.53
N GLU A 380 0.24 -24.49 -29.24
CA GLU A 380 -0.91 -25.40 -29.36
C GLU A 380 -0.49 -26.79 -29.83
N SER A 381 0.32 -26.86 -30.89
CA SER A 381 0.80 -28.14 -31.44
C SER A 381 1.71 -28.95 -30.51
N ILE A 382 2.10 -28.39 -29.36
CA ILE A 382 2.93 -29.03 -28.34
C ILE A 382 2.34 -28.89 -26.92
N GLU A 383 1.04 -28.61 -26.79
CA GLU A 383 0.36 -28.45 -25.50
C GLU A 383 0.60 -29.67 -24.58
N GLY A 384 1.03 -29.46 -23.34
CA GLY A 384 1.36 -30.55 -22.41
C GLY A 384 2.65 -31.31 -22.72
N MET A 385 3.31 -31.10 -23.86
CA MET A 385 4.59 -31.74 -24.18
C MET A 385 5.75 -31.09 -23.42
N ARG A 386 6.74 -31.90 -23.06
CA ARG A 386 7.93 -31.44 -22.35
C ARG A 386 8.83 -30.61 -23.27
N VAL A 387 9.11 -29.36 -22.90
CA VAL A 387 10.00 -28.42 -23.59
C VAL A 387 11.21 -28.03 -22.74
N GLU A 388 12.27 -27.54 -23.38
CA GLU A 388 13.49 -27.04 -22.74
C GLU A 388 13.91 -25.69 -23.33
N VAL A 389 14.24 -24.72 -22.46
CA VAL A 389 14.88 -23.45 -22.85
C VAL A 389 16.21 -23.31 -22.13
N ASP A 390 17.27 -23.09 -22.90
CA ASP A 390 18.65 -23.06 -22.44
C ASP A 390 19.14 -21.63 -22.21
N ASN A 391 19.67 -21.33 -21.01
CA ASN A 391 20.30 -20.04 -20.68
C ASN A 391 19.40 -18.83 -20.98
N ALA A 392 18.12 -18.97 -20.66
CA ALA A 392 17.08 -18.02 -21.04
C ALA A 392 17.21 -16.70 -20.27
N ARG A 393 17.17 -15.57 -21.01
CA ARG A 393 17.18 -14.23 -20.41
C ARG A 393 15.77 -13.86 -19.94
N VAL A 394 15.68 -13.35 -18.72
CA VAL A 394 14.49 -12.75 -18.12
C VAL A 394 14.18 -11.43 -18.82
N VAL A 395 12.93 -11.25 -19.25
CA VAL A 395 12.49 -10.08 -20.05
C VAL A 395 11.41 -9.23 -19.39
N GLY A 396 10.70 -9.78 -18.40
CA GLY A 396 9.90 -9.04 -17.40
C GLY A 396 10.24 -9.53 -15.99
N PRO A 397 10.03 -8.72 -14.94
CA PRO A 397 10.31 -9.12 -13.56
C PRO A 397 9.41 -10.28 -13.10
N SER A 398 9.80 -10.98 -12.02
CA SER A 398 8.89 -11.89 -11.32
C SER A 398 7.86 -11.13 -10.49
N ASP A 399 6.64 -11.63 -10.48
CA ASP A 399 5.50 -11.03 -9.80
C ASP A 399 5.23 -11.67 -8.41
N SER A 400 4.05 -11.45 -7.83
CA SER A 400 3.62 -12.09 -6.57
C SER A 400 3.02 -13.50 -6.73
N TYR A 401 2.51 -13.86 -7.91
CA TYR A 401 1.85 -15.14 -8.20
C TYR A 401 2.84 -16.26 -8.57
N GLY A 402 4.09 -15.90 -8.93
CA GLY A 402 5.14 -16.84 -9.34
C GLY A 402 5.50 -16.76 -10.82
N GLU A 403 4.81 -15.90 -11.55
CA GLU A 403 4.92 -15.67 -12.98
C GLU A 403 6.19 -14.88 -13.26
N GLN A 404 6.87 -15.22 -14.36
CA GLN A 404 8.10 -14.57 -14.79
C GLN A 404 8.40 -14.94 -16.25
N TYR A 405 8.89 -13.96 -17.00
CA TYR A 405 8.93 -14.05 -18.45
C TYR A 405 10.35 -14.17 -18.98
N ILE A 406 10.55 -15.09 -19.92
CA ILE A 406 11.83 -15.32 -20.61
C ILE A 406 11.70 -15.06 -22.11
N THR A 407 12.84 -15.03 -22.81
CA THR A 407 12.85 -15.04 -24.28
C THR A 407 13.60 -16.23 -24.89
N THR A 408 12.94 -16.92 -25.82
CA THR A 408 13.51 -17.91 -26.74
C THR A 408 14.22 -17.25 -27.94
N LYS A 409 13.99 -15.94 -28.18
CA LYS A 409 14.56 -15.15 -29.29
C LYS A 409 15.35 -13.95 -28.73
N PRO A 410 16.57 -14.14 -28.19
CA PRO A 410 17.29 -13.14 -27.39
C PRO A 410 17.74 -11.88 -28.15
N ASN A 411 17.55 -11.81 -29.46
CA ASN A 411 17.84 -10.64 -30.30
C ASN A 411 16.59 -9.96 -30.89
N GLN A 412 15.39 -10.50 -30.66
CA GLN A 412 14.13 -9.88 -31.11
C GLN A 412 13.83 -8.68 -30.21
N ASN A 413 13.50 -7.54 -30.82
CA ASN A 413 13.00 -6.31 -30.17
C ASN A 413 13.69 -5.91 -28.85
N THR A 414 14.98 -6.22 -28.69
CA THR A 414 15.63 -6.18 -27.37
C THR A 414 15.82 -4.74 -26.88
N SER A 415 15.35 -4.45 -25.66
CA SER A 415 15.57 -3.17 -25.02
C SER A 415 17.05 -2.96 -24.70
N TYR A 416 17.47 -1.71 -24.53
CA TYR A 416 18.86 -1.40 -24.16
C TYR A 416 19.30 -1.93 -22.80
N ARG A 417 18.37 -2.46 -21.99
CA ARG A 417 18.59 -2.95 -20.62
C ARG A 417 18.28 -4.44 -20.43
N GLY A 418 17.67 -5.11 -21.42
CA GLY A 418 17.52 -6.56 -21.48
C GLY A 418 16.10 -7.07 -21.74
N GLY A 419 15.09 -6.21 -21.59
CA GLY A 419 13.68 -6.53 -21.87
C GLY A 419 13.39 -6.74 -23.35
N THR A 420 12.12 -6.91 -23.69
CA THR A 420 11.67 -7.13 -25.07
C THR A 420 10.52 -6.18 -25.39
N LEU A 421 10.68 -5.34 -26.41
CA LEU A 421 9.80 -4.21 -26.66
C LEU A 421 8.60 -4.54 -27.55
N LEU A 422 7.45 -3.94 -27.23
CA LEU A 422 6.35 -3.79 -28.18
C LEU A 422 6.73 -2.74 -29.25
N THR A 423 6.72 -3.13 -30.53
CA THR A 423 7.18 -2.26 -31.63
C THR A 423 6.07 -1.66 -32.49
N GLY A 424 4.82 -2.01 -32.22
CA GLY A 424 3.63 -1.56 -32.92
C GLY A 424 2.39 -2.33 -32.44
N GLU A 425 1.20 -1.83 -32.79
CA GLU A 425 -0.06 -2.53 -32.53
C GLU A 425 0.00 -3.97 -33.08
N ASN A 426 -0.46 -4.93 -32.27
CA ASN A 426 -0.49 -6.34 -32.62
C ASN A 426 0.89 -6.95 -32.99
N GLN A 427 1.99 -6.36 -32.52
CA GLN A 427 3.36 -6.88 -32.72
C GLN A 427 3.96 -7.51 -31.47
N THR A 428 3.18 -8.32 -30.76
CA THR A 428 3.64 -9.12 -29.61
C THR A 428 4.95 -9.85 -29.92
N PRO A 429 5.99 -9.75 -29.09
CA PRO A 429 7.26 -10.41 -29.36
C PRO A 429 7.16 -11.93 -29.25
N SER A 430 7.23 -12.62 -30.38
CA SER A 430 7.08 -14.10 -30.46
C SER A 430 8.14 -14.95 -29.76
N GLY A 431 9.19 -14.33 -29.21
CA GLY A 431 10.15 -15.00 -28.34
C GLY A 431 9.70 -15.11 -26.89
N ARG A 432 8.71 -14.32 -26.47
CA ARG A 432 8.16 -14.29 -25.10
C ARG A 432 7.61 -15.67 -24.73
N LEU A 433 7.88 -16.09 -23.49
CA LEU A 433 7.32 -17.30 -22.88
C LEU A 433 7.26 -17.08 -21.37
N GLU A 434 6.10 -17.33 -20.77
CA GLU A 434 5.91 -17.33 -19.32
C GLU A 434 6.54 -18.60 -18.71
N VAL A 435 7.05 -18.50 -17.49
CA VAL A 435 7.63 -19.63 -16.74
C VAL A 435 7.08 -19.63 -15.33
N VAL A 436 6.42 -20.71 -14.93
CA VAL A 436 5.90 -20.89 -13.56
C VAL A 436 6.50 -22.15 -12.96
N PRO A 437 7.28 -22.08 -11.86
CA PRO A 437 7.84 -23.26 -11.22
C PRO A 437 6.76 -24.20 -10.66
N ALA A 438 6.79 -25.47 -11.10
CA ALA A 438 5.78 -26.46 -10.75
C ALA A 438 5.79 -26.87 -9.26
N ASP A 439 6.86 -26.55 -8.53
CA ASP A 439 6.98 -26.72 -7.08
C ASP A 439 6.41 -25.54 -6.26
N GLY A 440 5.94 -24.47 -6.94
CA GLY A 440 5.46 -23.24 -6.31
C GLY A 440 6.56 -22.34 -5.76
N SER A 441 7.82 -22.55 -6.15
CA SER A 441 8.88 -21.58 -5.88
C SER A 441 8.70 -20.32 -6.73
N ASN A 442 9.07 -19.16 -6.18
CA ASN A 442 9.08 -17.89 -6.90
C ASN A 442 10.44 -17.21 -6.68
N PRO A 443 11.42 -17.37 -7.57
CA PRO A 443 12.65 -16.62 -7.50
C PRO A 443 12.42 -15.16 -7.91
N ASN A 444 12.81 -14.25 -7.01
CA ASN A 444 12.81 -12.81 -7.28
C ASN A 444 13.83 -12.47 -8.39
N VAL A 445 13.37 -12.30 -9.63
CA VAL A 445 14.20 -12.02 -10.82
C VAL A 445 13.87 -10.66 -11.44
N THR A 446 14.90 -10.00 -11.96
CA THR A 446 14.83 -8.68 -12.60
C THR A 446 15.13 -8.80 -14.09
N VAL A 447 14.63 -7.88 -14.91
CA VAL A 447 14.92 -7.84 -16.35
C VAL A 447 16.43 -7.91 -16.62
N GLY A 448 16.83 -8.77 -17.55
CA GLY A 448 18.24 -9.01 -17.90
C GLY A 448 18.97 -10.01 -17.00
N ASP A 449 18.34 -10.53 -15.95
CA ASP A 449 18.79 -11.76 -15.29
C ASP A 449 18.71 -12.96 -16.26
N VAL A 450 19.36 -14.07 -15.92
CA VAL A 450 19.41 -15.28 -16.77
C VAL A 450 19.15 -16.53 -15.95
N PHE A 451 18.20 -17.35 -16.37
CA PHE A 451 18.08 -18.74 -15.92
C PHE A 451 19.16 -19.57 -16.63
N SER A 452 20.30 -19.79 -15.97
CA SER A 452 21.46 -20.46 -16.57
C SER A 452 21.35 -21.98 -16.49
N GLY A 453 21.72 -22.65 -17.58
CA GLY A 453 21.38 -24.06 -17.82
C GLY A 453 19.95 -24.20 -18.37
N ALA A 454 19.42 -25.42 -18.28
CA ALA A 454 18.12 -25.79 -18.83
C ALA A 454 16.97 -25.49 -17.86
N THR A 455 15.99 -24.70 -18.30
CA THR A 455 14.64 -24.63 -17.74
C THR A 455 13.76 -25.60 -18.53
N VAL A 456 13.08 -26.54 -17.85
CA VAL A 456 12.43 -27.69 -18.48
C VAL A 456 11.08 -27.99 -17.81
N GLY A 457 10.05 -28.25 -18.61
CA GLY A 457 8.70 -28.53 -18.13
C GLY A 457 7.71 -28.74 -19.28
N PRO A 458 6.49 -29.22 -19.02
CA PRO A 458 5.42 -29.22 -20.02
C PRO A 458 4.97 -27.79 -20.36
N ILE A 459 4.49 -27.60 -21.60
CA ILE A 459 3.70 -26.42 -21.97
C ILE A 459 2.31 -26.52 -21.33
N ASP A 460 1.79 -25.40 -20.85
CA ASP A 460 0.45 -25.23 -20.29
C ASP A 460 -0.09 -23.86 -20.69
N TYR A 461 -1.32 -23.51 -20.28
CA TYR A 461 -1.90 -22.18 -20.54
C TYR A 461 -2.46 -21.53 -19.25
N SER A 462 -2.16 -20.25 -19.04
CA SER A 462 -2.59 -19.42 -17.92
C SER A 462 -3.76 -18.51 -18.30
N LEU A 463 -4.50 -18.06 -17.29
CA LEU A 463 -5.53 -17.02 -17.45
C LEU A 463 -4.90 -15.64 -17.76
N TYR A 464 -3.67 -15.42 -17.34
CA TYR A 464 -2.89 -14.19 -17.49
C TYR A 464 -1.49 -14.60 -17.99
N GLY A 465 -0.98 -14.04 -19.09
CA GLY A 465 0.29 -14.46 -19.71
C GLY A 465 0.18 -15.53 -20.82
N GLY A 466 -0.91 -16.30 -20.88
CA GLY A 466 -1.23 -17.22 -21.98
C GLY A 466 -0.39 -18.51 -21.99
N TYR A 467 0.36 -18.77 -23.06
CA TYR A 467 1.17 -20.00 -23.13
C TYR A 467 2.40 -19.92 -22.21
N LEU A 468 2.54 -20.92 -21.32
CA LEU A 468 3.56 -20.96 -20.27
C LEU A 468 4.33 -22.29 -20.22
N LEU A 469 5.52 -22.25 -19.62
CA LEU A 469 6.33 -23.43 -19.29
C LEU A 469 6.20 -23.74 -17.79
N ALA A 470 5.54 -24.84 -17.45
CA ALA A 470 5.37 -25.28 -16.07
C ALA A 470 6.65 -25.98 -15.58
N ALA A 471 7.61 -25.20 -15.09
CA ALA A 471 8.99 -25.65 -14.88
C ALA A 471 9.10 -26.73 -13.79
N THR A 472 9.27 -27.99 -14.23
CA THR A 472 9.65 -29.12 -13.37
C THR A 472 11.14 -29.10 -13.01
N GLN A 473 11.93 -28.38 -13.80
CA GLN A 473 13.30 -28.00 -13.51
C GLN A 473 13.48 -26.54 -13.92
N LEU A 474 13.90 -25.67 -12.99
CA LEU A 474 14.21 -24.28 -13.30
C LEU A 474 15.74 -24.10 -13.45
N GLY A 475 16.17 -23.31 -14.44
CA GLY A 475 17.57 -22.92 -14.58
C GLY A 475 18.06 -22.14 -13.36
N THR A 476 19.37 -22.13 -13.11
CA THR A 476 19.93 -21.41 -11.96
C THR A 476 19.94 -19.90 -12.24
N VAL A 477 19.23 -19.12 -11.44
CA VAL A 477 19.21 -17.65 -11.55
C VAL A 477 20.62 -17.08 -11.44
N LYS A 478 21.01 -16.33 -12.46
CA LYS A 478 22.25 -15.57 -12.55
C LYS A 478 21.91 -14.10 -12.76
N ALA A 479 22.15 -13.29 -11.73
CA ALA A 479 21.87 -11.87 -11.77
C ALA A 479 22.63 -11.14 -12.90
N GLY A 480 21.90 -10.36 -13.71
CA GLY A 480 22.43 -9.43 -14.70
C GLY A 480 23.01 -8.16 -14.06
N GLY A 481 22.60 -7.85 -12.82
CA GLY A 481 23.13 -6.72 -12.05
C GLY A 481 22.61 -5.36 -12.51
N LEU A 482 21.36 -5.35 -13.01
CA LEU A 482 20.64 -4.14 -13.41
C LEU A 482 20.58 -3.13 -12.24
N LYS A 483 20.53 -1.84 -12.58
CA LYS A 483 20.52 -0.75 -11.58
C LYS A 483 19.46 0.29 -11.90
N PRO A 484 18.77 0.83 -10.88
CA PRO A 484 17.90 1.98 -11.03
C PRO A 484 18.63 3.15 -11.69
N VAL A 485 17.94 3.85 -12.59
CA VAL A 485 18.43 5.07 -13.25
C VAL A 485 18.35 6.24 -12.28
N VAL A 486 19.26 7.18 -12.43
CA VAL A 486 19.24 8.47 -11.73
C VAL A 486 19.22 9.58 -12.77
N ALA A 487 18.18 10.40 -12.69
CA ALA A 487 17.97 11.61 -13.45
C ALA A 487 19.17 12.55 -13.40
N LYS A 488 19.45 13.19 -14.54
CA LYS A 488 20.32 14.35 -14.55
C LYS A 488 19.57 15.56 -13.97
N LYS A 489 19.90 15.94 -12.74
CA LYS A 489 19.42 17.17 -12.09
C LYS A 489 19.43 18.39 -13.03
N ALA A 490 18.28 19.05 -13.12
CA ALA A 490 18.10 20.28 -13.90
C ALA A 490 18.99 21.43 -13.43
N ALA A 491 19.39 22.30 -14.36
CA ALA A 491 20.14 23.52 -14.05
C ALA A 491 19.22 24.61 -13.45
N ALA A 492 19.79 25.60 -12.75
CA ALA A 492 19.00 26.62 -12.04
C ALA A 492 18.15 27.55 -12.96
N ASP A 493 18.45 27.58 -14.26
CA ASP A 493 17.70 28.27 -15.32
C ASP A 493 16.72 27.36 -16.09
N GLN A 494 16.71 26.07 -15.77
CA GLN A 494 15.76 25.08 -16.28
C GLN A 494 14.65 24.83 -15.25
N LEU A 495 13.46 24.50 -15.74
CA LEU A 495 12.35 23.93 -14.97
C LEU A 495 12.32 22.42 -15.24
N SER A 496 12.43 21.60 -14.21
CA SER A 496 12.15 20.16 -14.30
C SER A 496 10.69 19.85 -14.00
N VAL A 497 10.05 19.08 -14.88
CA VAL A 497 8.69 18.58 -14.70
C VAL A 497 8.73 17.06 -14.88
N ALA A 498 8.26 16.33 -13.88
CA ALA A 498 8.18 14.87 -13.90
C ALA A 498 6.73 14.40 -13.93
N THR A 499 6.53 13.13 -14.30
CA THR A 499 5.27 12.38 -14.14
C THR A 499 5.56 11.08 -13.41
N TYR A 500 4.71 10.67 -12.48
CA TYR A 500 4.93 9.47 -11.67
C TYR A 500 3.61 8.91 -11.09
N ASN A 501 3.14 7.81 -11.68
CA ASN A 501 2.09 6.96 -11.12
C ASN A 501 2.61 6.31 -9.82
N VAL A 502 1.90 6.53 -8.71
CA VAL A 502 2.27 6.05 -7.36
C VAL A 502 1.51 4.80 -6.89
N GLU A 503 0.81 4.12 -7.81
CA GLU A 503 0.11 2.83 -7.62
C GLU A 503 -0.86 2.82 -6.43
N ASN A 504 -2.09 3.32 -6.59
CA ASN A 504 -3.16 3.31 -5.59
C ASN A 504 -2.73 3.84 -4.21
N LEU A 505 -1.99 4.95 -4.15
CA LEU A 505 -1.39 5.43 -2.90
C LEU A 505 -2.44 5.99 -1.93
N ALA A 506 -2.55 5.38 -0.74
CA ALA A 506 -3.48 5.78 0.33
C ALA A 506 -2.79 5.92 1.70
N PRO A 507 -3.37 6.59 2.72
CA PRO A 507 -2.73 6.75 4.03
C PRO A 507 -2.59 5.44 4.82
N SER A 508 -3.35 4.41 4.44
CA SER A 508 -3.24 3.04 4.94
C SER A 508 -1.96 2.32 4.47
N ASP A 509 -1.32 2.77 3.38
CA ASP A 509 -0.11 2.15 2.86
C ASP A 509 1.07 2.20 3.84
N SER A 510 1.92 1.18 3.72
CA SER A 510 3.08 0.99 4.58
C SER A 510 4.04 2.19 4.56
N ALA A 511 4.69 2.46 5.69
CA ALA A 511 5.73 3.48 5.77
C ALA A 511 6.91 3.19 4.82
N ASP A 512 7.12 1.92 4.45
CA ASP A 512 8.14 1.52 3.47
C ASP A 512 7.80 2.07 2.07
N LYS A 513 6.58 1.84 1.55
CA LYS A 513 6.10 2.37 0.26
C LYS A 513 6.30 3.88 0.17
N TYR A 514 5.82 4.63 1.18
CA TYR A 514 6.04 6.08 1.28
C TYR A 514 7.52 6.47 1.27
N SER A 515 8.37 5.76 2.02
CA SER A 515 9.81 6.05 2.07
C SER A 515 10.53 5.74 0.77
N ARG A 516 10.05 4.74 0.01
CA ARG A 516 10.62 4.30 -1.27
C ARG A 516 10.18 5.20 -2.42
N LEU A 517 8.91 5.60 -2.48
CA LEU A 517 8.43 6.65 -3.39
C LEU A 517 9.17 7.97 -3.15
N ALA A 518 9.33 8.36 -1.87
CA ALA A 518 10.11 9.54 -1.50
C ALA A 518 11.58 9.46 -1.94
N GLN A 519 12.22 8.29 -1.81
CA GLN A 519 13.56 8.06 -2.35
C GLN A 519 13.60 8.12 -3.88
N GLY A 520 12.59 7.59 -4.57
CA GLY A 520 12.41 7.71 -6.01
C GLY A 520 12.37 9.18 -6.45
N VAL A 521 11.55 10.00 -5.81
CA VAL A 521 11.44 11.45 -6.11
C VAL A 521 12.74 12.20 -5.80
N VAL A 522 13.36 11.99 -4.64
CA VAL A 522 14.53 12.76 -4.20
C VAL A 522 15.83 12.31 -4.86
N THR A 523 16.05 10.99 -4.96
CA THR A 523 17.30 10.40 -5.43
C THR A 523 17.24 10.11 -6.91
N ASN A 524 16.22 9.40 -7.38
CA ASN A 524 16.16 8.91 -8.76
C ASN A 524 15.65 9.99 -9.72
N LEU A 525 14.64 10.77 -9.37
CA LEU A 525 14.18 11.95 -10.13
C LEU A 525 14.94 13.24 -9.75
N ALA A 526 15.94 13.15 -8.87
CA ALA A 526 16.81 14.27 -8.45
C ALA A 526 16.11 15.52 -7.88
N SER A 527 14.90 15.34 -7.33
CA SER A 527 13.96 16.38 -6.86
C SER A 527 13.53 17.36 -7.96
N PRO A 528 12.54 16.99 -8.80
CA PRO A 528 11.99 17.86 -9.85
C PRO A 528 11.37 19.14 -9.28
N ASP A 529 11.28 20.21 -10.09
CA ASP A 529 10.61 21.45 -9.68
C ASP A 529 9.08 21.31 -9.64
N VAL A 530 8.52 20.43 -10.50
CA VAL A 530 7.10 20.02 -10.53
C VAL A 530 7.04 18.50 -10.76
N VAL A 531 6.08 17.83 -10.12
CA VAL A 531 5.73 16.41 -10.37
C VAL A 531 4.22 16.35 -10.59
N ALA A 532 3.78 15.83 -11.74
CA ALA A 532 2.43 15.31 -11.90
C ALA A 532 2.41 13.90 -11.29
N LEU A 533 1.46 13.65 -10.40
CA LEU A 533 1.22 12.36 -9.77
C LEU A 533 -0.10 11.81 -10.27
N GLU A 534 -0.07 10.57 -10.74
CA GLU A 534 -1.23 9.75 -11.04
C GLU A 534 -1.49 8.80 -9.86
N GLU A 535 -2.63 8.09 -9.82
CA GLU A 535 -2.86 7.01 -8.83
C GLU A 535 -2.87 7.45 -7.35
N VAL A 536 -3.33 8.68 -7.06
CA VAL A 536 -3.54 9.19 -5.68
C VAL A 536 -4.96 8.85 -5.20
N GLN A 537 -5.08 8.15 -4.07
CA GLN A 537 -6.35 7.76 -3.45
C GLN A 537 -6.76 8.62 -2.24
N ASP A 538 -8.03 8.45 -1.88
CA ASP A 538 -8.71 8.99 -0.70
C ASP A 538 -8.00 8.72 0.62
N ASN A 539 -8.34 9.57 1.60
CA ASN A 539 -7.80 9.50 2.95
C ASN A 539 -8.05 8.14 3.66
N ASP A 540 -9.04 7.36 3.20
CA ASP A 540 -9.38 6.00 3.63
C ASP A 540 -9.15 4.92 2.53
N GLY A 541 -8.47 5.29 1.44
CA GLY A 541 -8.12 4.40 0.33
C GLY A 541 -9.36 3.86 -0.41
N ALA A 542 -9.32 2.60 -0.83
CA ALA A 542 -10.43 1.90 -1.51
C ALA A 542 -11.69 1.62 -0.64
N THR A 543 -11.94 2.43 0.39
CA THR A 543 -13.11 2.27 1.27
C THR A 543 -14.26 3.12 0.73
N ASP A 544 -15.25 2.50 0.10
CA ASP A 544 -16.47 3.18 -0.36
C ASP A 544 -17.30 3.74 0.81
N SER A 545 -16.91 4.94 1.27
CA SER A 545 -17.47 5.64 2.42
C SER A 545 -18.15 6.97 2.06
N GLY A 546 -17.99 7.43 0.82
CA GLY A 546 -18.32 8.79 0.38
C GLY A 546 -17.22 9.83 0.63
N THR A 547 -16.04 9.41 1.13
CA THR A 547 -14.85 10.27 1.25
C THR A 547 -14.22 10.45 -0.12
N VAL A 548 -13.85 11.69 -0.47
CA VAL A 548 -13.17 12.04 -1.74
C VAL A 548 -11.88 12.85 -1.54
N ALA A 549 -11.52 13.11 -0.27
CA ALA A 549 -10.45 14.04 0.11
C ALA A 549 -9.06 13.39 0.04
N ALA A 550 -8.07 14.15 -0.44
CA ALA A 550 -6.71 13.68 -0.72
C ALA A 550 -5.62 14.18 0.24
N ASP A 551 -5.96 15.08 1.15
CA ASP A 551 -5.02 15.94 1.86
C ASP A 551 -4.07 15.16 2.78
N GLN A 552 -4.54 14.09 3.41
CA GLN A 552 -3.69 13.26 4.29
C GLN A 552 -2.73 12.39 3.47
N THR A 553 -3.19 11.85 2.33
CA THR A 553 -2.35 11.10 1.38
C THR A 553 -1.17 11.95 0.90
N LEU A 554 -1.46 13.18 0.44
CA LEU A 554 -0.48 14.12 -0.09
C LEU A 554 0.42 14.71 1.01
N ALA A 555 -0.12 15.02 2.19
CA ALA A 555 0.68 15.45 3.33
C ALA A 555 1.66 14.36 3.79
N LYS A 556 1.24 13.09 3.83
CA LYS A 556 2.12 11.95 4.19
C LYS A 556 3.22 11.74 3.14
N LEU A 557 2.93 11.90 1.85
CA LEU A 557 3.93 11.79 0.78
C LEU A 557 4.93 12.95 0.80
N THR A 558 4.47 14.19 0.90
CA THR A 558 5.37 15.37 0.94
C THR A 558 6.21 15.41 2.21
N ALA A 559 5.68 14.97 3.36
CA ALA A 559 6.46 14.76 4.58
C ALA A 559 7.54 13.67 4.40
N ALA A 560 7.23 12.55 3.74
CA ALA A 560 8.21 11.50 3.43
C ALA A 560 9.32 12.00 2.49
N ILE A 561 8.97 12.74 1.43
CA ILE A 561 9.92 13.41 0.52
C ILE A 561 10.82 14.36 1.30
N LYS A 562 10.26 15.17 2.20
CA LYS A 562 11.03 16.08 3.03
C LYS A 562 12.00 15.34 3.96
N ALA A 563 11.55 14.25 4.57
CA ALA A 563 12.37 13.38 5.43
C ALA A 563 13.50 12.66 4.66
N ALA A 564 13.28 12.32 3.38
CA ALA A 564 14.30 11.80 2.48
C ALA A 564 15.35 12.84 2.03
N GLY A 565 15.20 14.11 2.43
CA GLY A 565 16.11 15.21 2.10
C GLY A 565 15.66 16.09 0.92
N GLY A 566 14.43 15.89 0.43
CA GLY A 566 13.83 16.67 -0.65
C GLY A 566 13.42 18.10 -0.27
N PRO A 567 12.86 18.85 -1.25
CA PRO A 567 12.16 20.10 -0.99
C PRO A 567 10.92 19.85 -0.11
N LEU A 568 10.41 20.90 0.52
CA LEU A 568 9.06 20.87 1.07
C LEU A 568 8.12 21.24 -0.07
N TYR A 569 7.62 20.22 -0.77
CA TYR A 569 6.67 20.42 -1.86
C TYR A 569 5.34 20.99 -1.33
N ASP A 570 4.81 21.96 -2.06
CA ASP A 570 3.42 22.42 -1.98
C ASP A 570 2.63 21.64 -3.06
N TRP A 571 1.30 21.55 -2.96
CA TRP A 571 0.50 20.70 -3.85
C TRP A 571 -0.83 21.29 -4.27
N ARG A 572 -1.35 20.84 -5.42
CA ARG A 572 -2.69 21.16 -5.92
C ARG A 572 -3.33 19.93 -6.52
N GLU A 573 -4.58 19.68 -6.15
CA GLU A 573 -5.46 18.69 -6.77
C GLU A 573 -6.89 19.24 -6.77
N ILE A 574 -7.87 18.41 -7.15
CA ILE A 574 -9.31 18.72 -7.09
C ILE A 574 -10.03 17.42 -6.68
N ASP A 575 -10.63 17.41 -5.49
CA ASP A 575 -11.53 16.33 -5.04
C ASP A 575 -12.51 15.90 -6.15
N PRO A 576 -12.61 14.60 -6.47
CA PRO A 576 -13.61 14.08 -7.40
C PRO A 576 -15.05 14.19 -6.90
N VAL A 577 -15.99 13.92 -7.80
CA VAL A 577 -17.36 13.55 -7.40
C VAL A 577 -17.36 12.05 -7.11
N ASN A 578 -17.88 11.64 -5.94
CA ASN A 578 -17.83 10.25 -5.47
C ASN A 578 -18.34 9.26 -6.53
N ASP A 579 -17.54 8.23 -6.81
CA ASP A 579 -17.77 7.18 -7.82
C ASP A 579 -17.98 7.67 -9.27
N GLN A 580 -17.61 8.91 -9.59
CA GLN A 580 -17.69 9.44 -10.96
C GLN A 580 -16.32 9.55 -11.67
N ASP A 581 -15.22 9.50 -10.91
CA ASP A 581 -13.86 9.32 -11.43
C ASP A 581 -13.50 7.83 -11.24
N GLY A 582 -13.05 7.18 -12.32
CA GLY A 582 -12.75 5.75 -12.28
C GLY A 582 -11.43 5.40 -11.59
N GLY A 583 -11.06 4.12 -11.66
CA GLY A 583 -9.92 3.55 -10.94
C GLY A 583 -10.40 2.44 -10.01
N GLN A 584 -9.71 2.24 -8.89
CA GLN A 584 -10.16 1.31 -7.85
C GLN A 584 -11.49 1.80 -7.24
N PRO A 585 -12.55 0.96 -7.20
CA PRO A 585 -13.84 1.32 -6.60
C PRO A 585 -13.69 1.85 -5.17
N GLY A 586 -14.43 2.93 -4.85
CA GLY A 586 -14.42 3.57 -3.53
C GLY A 586 -13.19 4.42 -3.21
N GLY A 587 -12.12 4.43 -4.02
CA GLY A 587 -10.89 5.20 -3.76
C GLY A 587 -10.70 6.48 -4.57
N ASN A 588 -11.71 6.85 -5.37
CA ASN A 588 -11.84 8.06 -6.19
C ASN A 588 -10.52 8.58 -6.78
N ILE A 589 -9.82 7.73 -7.53
CA ILE A 589 -8.45 8.02 -7.98
C ILE A 589 -8.37 9.35 -8.75
N ARG A 590 -7.30 10.11 -8.53
CA ARG A 590 -7.08 11.40 -9.22
C ARG A 590 -5.63 11.67 -9.56
N VAL A 591 -5.45 12.74 -10.32
CA VAL A 591 -4.16 13.36 -10.61
C VAL A 591 -3.92 14.51 -9.64
N ALA A 592 -2.68 14.68 -9.18
CA ALA A 592 -2.24 15.79 -8.34
C ALA A 592 -0.95 16.43 -8.89
N PHE A 593 -0.69 17.69 -8.54
CA PHE A 593 0.63 18.31 -8.71
C PHE A 593 1.34 18.46 -7.38
N LEU A 594 2.61 18.04 -7.31
CA LEU A 594 3.58 18.53 -6.33
C LEU A 594 4.48 19.57 -7.01
N PHE A 595 4.89 20.63 -6.30
CA PHE A 595 5.82 21.62 -6.84
C PHE A 595 6.66 22.30 -5.77
N ASP A 596 7.92 22.63 -6.08
CA ASP A 596 8.83 23.27 -5.14
C ASP A 596 8.57 24.79 -5.12
N PRO A 597 7.96 25.35 -4.05
CA PRO A 597 7.66 26.79 -3.98
C PRO A 597 8.95 27.65 -3.93
N THR A 598 10.10 27.04 -3.64
CA THR A 598 11.43 27.67 -3.67
C THR A 598 12.08 27.65 -5.06
N ARG A 599 11.37 27.14 -6.09
CA ARG A 599 11.81 27.07 -7.49
C ARG A 599 10.78 27.56 -8.51
N VAL A 600 9.50 27.29 -8.27
CA VAL A 600 8.38 27.66 -9.16
C VAL A 600 7.19 28.15 -8.33
N ALA A 601 6.36 29.02 -8.89
CA ALA A 601 5.09 29.41 -8.26
C ALA A 601 3.92 28.80 -9.03
N PHE A 602 2.97 28.20 -8.32
CA PHE A 602 1.65 27.91 -8.86
C PHE A 602 0.82 29.19 -8.94
N VAL A 603 0.03 29.36 -9.99
CA VAL A 603 -0.86 30.52 -10.19
C VAL A 603 -2.29 30.08 -9.93
N ASP A 604 -2.78 30.26 -8.70
CA ASP A 604 -4.16 29.96 -8.34
C ASP A 604 -5.14 30.93 -9.03
N ARG A 605 -6.20 30.38 -9.63
CA ARG A 605 -7.26 31.13 -10.35
C ARG A 605 -8.64 30.53 -10.09
N GLY A 606 -9.66 31.36 -10.22
CA GLY A 606 -11.04 31.03 -9.84
C GLY A 606 -11.39 31.49 -8.44
N GLY A 607 -12.68 31.72 -8.16
CA GLY A 607 -13.15 31.96 -6.80
C GLY A 607 -13.09 30.69 -5.95
N SER A 608 -12.95 30.85 -4.63
CA SER A 608 -13.02 29.75 -3.65
C SER A 608 -14.34 28.98 -3.70
N ASN A 609 -15.42 29.64 -4.13
CA ASN A 609 -16.78 29.12 -4.10
C ASN A 609 -17.18 28.43 -5.43
N VAL A 610 -16.23 28.19 -6.34
CA VAL A 610 -16.47 27.46 -7.58
C VAL A 610 -16.25 25.98 -7.33
N ASP A 611 -17.27 25.15 -7.56
CA ASP A 611 -17.11 23.70 -7.61
C ASP A 611 -16.22 23.32 -8.81
N ARG A 612 -14.97 22.94 -8.53
CA ARG A 612 -13.98 22.58 -9.55
C ARG A 612 -14.10 21.12 -10.01
N SER A 613 -14.87 20.29 -9.32
CA SER A 613 -15.08 18.89 -9.70
C SER A 613 -15.94 18.81 -10.98
N THR A 614 -16.94 19.69 -11.11
CA THR A 614 -17.87 19.74 -12.25
C THR A 614 -17.68 20.95 -13.18
N THR A 615 -16.94 22.00 -12.78
CA THR A 615 -16.72 23.19 -13.63
C THR A 615 -15.45 23.08 -14.48
N ALA A 616 -15.61 23.09 -15.80
CA ALA A 616 -14.50 23.14 -16.75
C ALA A 616 -13.63 24.42 -16.59
N THR A 617 -12.31 24.27 -16.70
CA THR A 617 -11.42 25.40 -16.96
C THR A 617 -11.41 25.76 -18.44
N ALA A 618 -11.30 27.04 -18.75
CA ALA A 618 -11.30 27.57 -20.11
C ALA A 618 -10.14 28.54 -20.32
N VAL A 619 -9.68 28.66 -21.58
CA VAL A 619 -8.61 29.58 -21.95
C VAL A 619 -9.17 30.96 -22.29
N THR A 620 -8.72 31.98 -21.56
CA THR A 620 -9.03 33.39 -21.81
C THR A 620 -7.80 34.14 -22.32
N LYS A 621 -8.02 35.29 -22.96
CA LYS A 621 -6.94 36.16 -23.47
C LYS A 621 -6.81 37.43 -22.65
N VAL A 622 -5.80 37.50 -21.80
CA VAL A 622 -5.53 38.65 -20.92
C VAL A 622 -4.24 39.33 -21.35
N LYS A 623 -4.31 40.63 -21.71
CA LYS A 623 -3.16 41.44 -22.19
C LYS A 623 -2.36 40.79 -23.34
N GLY A 624 -3.00 39.93 -24.14
CA GLY A 624 -2.39 39.22 -25.24
C GLY A 624 -1.91 37.80 -24.94
N GLN A 625 -1.81 37.42 -23.66
CA GLN A 625 -1.38 36.09 -23.21
C GLN A 625 -2.58 35.17 -22.90
N PRO A 626 -2.43 33.83 -23.02
CA PRO A 626 -3.39 32.88 -22.46
C PRO A 626 -3.39 32.95 -20.93
N GLN A 627 -4.57 32.81 -20.32
CA GLN A 627 -4.75 32.56 -18.89
C GLN A 627 -5.91 31.59 -18.67
N LEU A 628 -5.82 30.72 -17.68
CA LEU A 628 -6.90 29.82 -17.31
C LEU A 628 -8.02 30.56 -16.56
N THR A 629 -9.28 30.11 -16.68
CA THR A 629 -10.35 30.59 -15.78
C THR A 629 -10.21 30.00 -14.39
N LEU A 630 -9.86 28.71 -14.30
CA LEU A 630 -9.59 27.96 -13.07
C LEU A 630 -8.19 27.35 -13.12
N SER A 631 -7.44 27.47 -12.03
CA SER A 631 -6.12 26.87 -11.83
C SER A 631 -6.00 26.57 -10.33
N PRO A 632 -5.84 25.31 -9.88
CA PRO A 632 -6.08 24.11 -10.68
C PRO A 632 -7.48 24.08 -11.32
N GLY A 633 -7.64 23.39 -12.44
CA GLY A 633 -8.94 23.20 -13.09
C GLY A 633 -8.98 21.94 -13.96
N ARG A 634 -10.19 21.42 -14.24
CA ARG A 634 -10.39 20.21 -15.06
C ARG A 634 -10.71 20.52 -16.53
N ILE A 635 -10.26 19.68 -17.46
CA ILE A 635 -10.63 19.75 -18.89
C ILE A 635 -11.97 19.05 -19.08
N ASP A 636 -12.99 19.79 -19.53
CA ASP A 636 -14.39 19.36 -19.73
C ASP A 636 -14.84 18.16 -18.84
N PRO A 637 -14.89 18.33 -17.50
CA PRO A 637 -15.18 17.25 -16.56
C PRO A 637 -16.59 16.64 -16.72
N THR A 638 -17.43 17.22 -17.59
CA THR A 638 -18.79 16.77 -17.91
C THR A 638 -18.91 16.02 -19.23
N SER A 639 -17.82 15.89 -20.00
CA SER A 639 -17.81 15.11 -21.24
C SER A 639 -17.90 13.60 -20.97
N ASP A 640 -18.68 12.88 -21.79
CA ASP A 640 -18.81 11.41 -21.74
C ASP A 640 -17.45 10.71 -21.92
N ALA A 641 -16.45 11.38 -22.49
CA ALA A 641 -15.07 10.91 -22.59
C ALA A 641 -14.46 10.53 -21.21
N TRP A 642 -14.95 11.13 -20.12
CA TRP A 642 -14.48 10.89 -18.75
C TRP A 642 -15.42 10.02 -17.91
N GLN A 643 -16.40 9.34 -18.53
CA GLN A 643 -17.27 8.40 -17.83
C GLN A 643 -16.42 7.32 -17.16
N SER A 644 -16.56 7.15 -15.84
CA SER A 644 -15.80 6.14 -15.07
C SER A 644 -14.29 6.17 -15.32
N SER A 645 -13.70 7.36 -15.51
CA SER A 645 -12.26 7.57 -15.71
C SER A 645 -11.81 8.91 -15.11
N ARG A 646 -10.50 9.09 -14.92
CA ARG A 646 -9.93 10.25 -14.20
C ARG A 646 -9.92 11.48 -15.12
N LYS A 647 -10.48 12.61 -14.67
CA LYS A 647 -10.52 13.84 -15.51
C LYS A 647 -9.21 14.63 -15.36
N PRO A 648 -8.59 15.16 -16.45
CA PRO A 648 -7.27 15.80 -16.40
C PRO A 648 -7.19 17.02 -15.48
N LEU A 649 -6.06 17.20 -14.80
CA LEU A 649 -5.76 18.34 -13.96
C LEU A 649 -4.87 19.35 -14.72
N VAL A 650 -5.29 20.61 -14.79
CA VAL A 650 -4.54 21.70 -15.45
C VAL A 650 -4.08 22.74 -14.44
N GLY A 651 -2.79 23.08 -14.47
CA GLY A 651 -2.17 24.12 -13.66
C GLY A 651 -1.40 25.15 -14.48
N GLU A 652 -1.51 26.41 -14.09
CA GLU A 652 -0.65 27.50 -14.59
C GLU A 652 0.52 27.72 -13.62
N PHE A 653 1.74 27.53 -14.10
CA PHE A 653 2.98 27.69 -13.33
C PHE A 653 3.79 28.89 -13.82
N LEU A 654 4.36 29.66 -12.90
CA LEU A 654 5.17 30.83 -13.19
C LEU A 654 6.64 30.60 -12.79
N PHE A 655 7.45 30.23 -13.79
CA PHE A 655 8.88 29.98 -13.63
C PHE A 655 9.70 31.10 -14.29
N ARG A 656 10.58 31.78 -13.53
CA ARG A 656 11.45 32.87 -14.02
C ARG A 656 10.72 33.98 -14.79
N GLY A 657 9.45 34.26 -14.47
CA GLY A 657 8.65 35.25 -15.19
C GLY A 657 8.18 34.78 -16.57
N GLN A 658 8.01 33.46 -16.74
CA GLN A 658 7.40 32.80 -17.89
C GLN A 658 6.29 31.86 -17.42
N ASP A 659 5.14 31.97 -18.06
CA ASP A 659 4.01 31.07 -17.84
C ASP A 659 4.30 29.71 -18.53
N VAL A 660 4.01 28.63 -17.82
CA VAL A 660 4.09 27.24 -18.26
C VAL A 660 2.79 26.56 -17.83
N PHE A 661 2.06 25.99 -18.78
CA PHE A 661 0.85 25.23 -18.49
C PHE A 661 1.23 23.74 -18.40
N VAL A 662 0.87 23.09 -17.30
CA VAL A 662 1.03 21.64 -17.13
C VAL A 662 -0.35 21.01 -17.07
N ILE A 663 -0.55 19.96 -17.85
CA ILE A 663 -1.76 19.14 -17.88
C ILE A 663 -1.33 17.75 -17.41
N GLY A 664 -1.74 17.35 -16.21
CA GLY A 664 -1.58 15.99 -15.70
C GLY A 664 -2.79 15.15 -16.11
N ASN A 665 -2.56 13.92 -16.55
CA ASN A 665 -3.58 13.06 -17.15
C ASN A 665 -3.49 11.66 -16.56
N HIS A 666 -4.63 10.98 -16.47
CA HIS A 666 -4.68 9.55 -16.24
C HIS A 666 -5.85 8.97 -17.04
N PHE A 667 -5.59 8.54 -18.28
CA PHE A 667 -6.63 8.11 -19.23
C PHE A 667 -7.23 6.75 -18.87
N ASP A 668 -8.33 6.39 -19.56
CA ASP A 668 -9.02 5.12 -19.36
C ASP A 668 -8.10 3.90 -19.61
N ALA A 669 -8.13 2.95 -18.67
CA ALA A 669 -7.24 1.80 -18.65
C ALA A 669 -7.60 0.78 -19.75
N LYS A 670 -6.70 -0.15 -20.07
CA LYS A 670 -6.98 -1.23 -21.05
C LYS A 670 -7.89 -2.36 -20.52
N LEU A 671 -8.66 -2.08 -19.46
CA LEU A 671 -9.57 -3.04 -18.85
C LEU A 671 -10.72 -3.38 -19.81
N GLY A 672 -10.99 -4.67 -19.99
CA GLY A 672 -12.00 -5.14 -20.94
C GLY A 672 -11.56 -5.16 -22.40
N ASP A 673 -10.29 -4.83 -22.69
CA ASP A 673 -9.66 -5.24 -23.95
C ASP A 673 -9.38 -6.76 -23.91
N GLN A 674 -9.42 -7.42 -25.07
CA GLN A 674 -9.13 -8.84 -25.19
C GLN A 674 -7.61 -9.11 -25.18
N ASN A 675 -7.18 -10.24 -24.60
CA ASN A 675 -5.77 -10.60 -24.51
C ASN A 675 -5.14 -11.01 -25.85
N ALA A 676 -3.86 -10.67 -26.04
CA ALA A 676 -3.10 -11.02 -27.25
C ALA A 676 -2.92 -12.54 -27.44
N ASP A 677 -3.04 -13.29 -26.35
CA ASP A 677 -2.85 -14.75 -26.26
C ASP A 677 -4.16 -15.51 -26.41
N GLY A 678 -5.26 -14.77 -26.60
CA GLY A 678 -6.60 -15.29 -26.72
C GLY A 678 -6.95 -15.79 -28.12
N ARG A 679 -8.17 -16.29 -28.25
CA ARG A 679 -8.69 -16.91 -29.45
C ARG A 679 -9.11 -15.94 -30.54
N TYR A 680 -9.40 -14.67 -30.23
CA TYR A 680 -9.80 -13.67 -31.22
C TYR A 680 -8.60 -12.90 -31.75
N GLN A 681 -8.33 -12.99 -33.05
CA GLN A 681 -7.07 -12.48 -33.61
C GLN A 681 -7.26 -11.53 -34.81
N TYR A 682 -6.85 -10.26 -34.74
CA TYR A 682 -6.31 -9.58 -33.55
C TYR A 682 -7.38 -9.28 -32.49
N PRO A 683 -6.98 -9.11 -31.22
CA PRO A 683 -7.91 -8.91 -30.11
C PRO A 683 -8.69 -7.60 -30.22
N GLN A 684 -9.93 -7.58 -29.73
CA GLN A 684 -10.72 -6.36 -29.66
C GLN A 684 -10.23 -5.44 -28.52
N GLN A 685 -9.75 -4.25 -28.87
CA GLN A 685 -9.47 -3.15 -27.95
C GLN A 685 -10.72 -2.27 -27.79
N SER A 686 -11.55 -2.54 -26.78
CA SER A 686 -12.82 -1.84 -26.58
C SER A 686 -12.64 -0.47 -25.90
N SER A 687 -11.73 -0.38 -24.93
CA SER A 687 -11.37 0.84 -24.18
C SER A 687 -10.73 1.92 -25.06
N ALA A 688 -10.08 1.53 -26.17
CA ALA A 688 -9.41 2.45 -27.10
C ALA A 688 -10.37 3.51 -27.69
N VAL A 689 -11.68 3.23 -27.76
CA VAL A 689 -12.69 4.20 -28.20
C VAL A 689 -12.81 5.38 -27.23
N GLN A 690 -12.73 5.11 -25.92
CA GLN A 690 -12.82 6.15 -24.89
C GLN A 690 -11.52 6.97 -24.83
N ARG A 691 -10.35 6.31 -24.80
CA ARG A 691 -9.05 7.00 -24.92
C ARG A 691 -8.95 7.90 -26.14
N GLN A 692 -9.55 7.50 -27.27
CA GLN A 692 -9.60 8.30 -28.48
C GLN A 692 -10.39 9.62 -28.31
N GLN A 693 -11.45 9.61 -27.50
CA GLN A 693 -12.24 10.80 -27.15
C GLN A 693 -11.47 11.69 -26.16
N GLN A 694 -10.90 11.10 -25.09
CA GLN A 694 -10.06 11.79 -24.11
C GLN A 694 -8.88 12.52 -24.76
N ALA A 695 -8.20 11.86 -25.71
CA ALA A 695 -7.14 12.46 -26.53
C ALA A 695 -7.61 13.67 -27.34
N THR A 696 -8.87 13.69 -27.78
CA THR A 696 -9.47 14.80 -28.54
C THR A 696 -9.71 16.01 -27.63
N GLU A 697 -10.28 15.80 -26.44
CA GLU A 697 -10.54 16.87 -25.45
C GLU A 697 -9.23 17.59 -25.04
N VAL A 698 -8.18 16.82 -24.74
CA VAL A 698 -6.87 17.37 -24.37
C VAL A 698 -6.19 18.06 -25.56
N HIS A 699 -6.26 17.49 -26.77
CA HIS A 699 -5.76 18.15 -27.99
C HIS A 699 -6.42 19.51 -28.22
N ASP A 700 -7.75 19.58 -28.15
CA ASP A 700 -8.50 20.80 -28.44
C ASP A 700 -8.31 21.86 -27.35
N PHE A 701 -8.14 21.45 -26.09
CA PHE A 701 -7.71 22.33 -25.01
C PHE A 701 -6.33 22.96 -25.28
N VAL A 702 -5.33 22.16 -25.66
CA VAL A 702 -3.99 22.65 -26.04
C VAL A 702 -4.05 23.56 -27.28
N ALA A 703 -4.87 23.21 -28.27
CA ALA A 703 -5.12 24.04 -29.44
C ALA A 703 -5.72 25.41 -29.06
N SER A 704 -6.54 25.48 -28.01
CA SER A 704 -7.11 26.72 -27.50
C SER A 704 -6.06 27.65 -26.86
N LEU A 705 -5.08 27.10 -26.13
CA LEU A 705 -3.90 27.85 -25.65
C LEU A 705 -3.09 28.41 -26.83
N LEU A 706 -2.79 27.57 -27.82
CA LEU A 706 -2.01 27.94 -29.01
C LEU A 706 -2.72 28.94 -29.94
N LYS A 707 -4.05 29.00 -29.89
CA LYS A 707 -4.88 30.00 -30.58
C LYS A 707 -4.72 31.39 -29.97
N VAL A 708 -4.41 31.50 -28.67
CA VAL A 708 -4.12 32.78 -28.00
C VAL A 708 -2.66 33.19 -28.17
N ASP A 709 -1.72 32.30 -27.83
CA ASP A 709 -0.29 32.44 -28.11
C ASP A 709 0.29 31.16 -28.74
N LYS A 710 0.75 31.27 -29.98
CA LYS A 710 1.40 30.18 -30.73
C LYS A 710 2.72 29.70 -30.11
N LYS A 711 3.24 30.40 -29.10
CA LYS A 711 4.44 30.06 -28.32
C LYS A 711 4.14 29.70 -26.86
N ALA A 712 2.86 29.49 -26.51
CA ALA A 712 2.48 28.97 -25.20
C ALA A 712 3.27 27.69 -24.89
N LYS A 713 3.88 27.65 -23.71
CA LYS A 713 4.61 26.48 -23.21
C LYS A 713 3.60 25.59 -22.52
N VAL A 714 3.30 24.45 -23.14
CA VAL A 714 2.39 23.46 -22.58
C VAL A 714 3.11 22.13 -22.50
N ILE A 715 2.97 21.48 -21.35
CA ILE A 715 3.44 20.13 -21.07
C ILE A 715 2.18 19.31 -20.76
N VAL A 716 1.97 18.24 -21.51
CA VAL A 716 0.97 17.21 -21.24
C VAL A 716 1.75 16.03 -20.66
N ALA A 717 1.45 15.63 -19.44
CA ALA A 717 2.17 14.60 -18.72
C ALA A 717 1.20 13.58 -18.11
N GLY A 718 1.65 12.35 -17.95
CA GLY A 718 0.99 11.31 -17.17
C GLY A 718 0.69 10.04 -17.94
N ASP A 719 -0.01 9.14 -17.27
CA ASP A 719 -0.44 7.86 -17.83
C ASP A 719 -1.57 8.09 -18.84
N LEU A 720 -1.29 7.86 -20.12
CA LEU A 720 -2.28 7.93 -21.18
C LEU A 720 -2.89 6.56 -21.53
N ASN A 721 -2.48 5.51 -20.81
CA ASN A 721 -2.92 4.12 -20.97
C ASN A 721 -2.88 3.64 -22.43
N ASP A 722 -1.94 4.15 -23.23
CA ASP A 722 -1.85 3.80 -24.64
C ASP A 722 -0.49 4.09 -25.26
N TYR A 723 -0.20 3.44 -26.39
CA TYR A 723 1.13 3.42 -26.96
C TYR A 723 1.47 4.68 -27.78
N GLN A 724 2.75 5.02 -27.89
CA GLN A 724 3.28 6.14 -28.68
C GLN A 724 2.97 6.09 -30.20
N PHE A 725 2.47 4.96 -30.69
CA PHE A 725 2.04 4.74 -32.07
C PHE A 725 0.51 4.55 -32.22
N SER A 726 -0.26 4.65 -31.13
CA SER A 726 -1.71 4.38 -31.16
C SER A 726 -2.52 5.48 -31.87
N PRO A 727 -3.77 5.20 -32.28
CA PRO A 727 -4.69 6.21 -32.79
C PRO A 727 -4.96 7.36 -31.80
N ALA A 728 -5.01 7.07 -30.49
CA ALA A 728 -5.23 8.07 -29.45
C ALA A 728 -4.06 9.07 -29.43
N LEU A 729 -2.81 8.60 -29.40
CA LEU A 729 -1.62 9.47 -29.44
C LEU A 729 -1.48 10.21 -30.78
N ALA A 730 -1.87 9.59 -31.90
CA ALA A 730 -1.91 10.25 -33.20
C ALA A 730 -2.92 11.41 -33.25
N THR A 731 -4.04 11.31 -32.54
CA THR A 731 -5.00 12.42 -32.38
C THR A 731 -4.51 13.45 -31.37
N LEU A 732 -4.03 13.04 -30.19
CA LEU A 732 -3.53 13.96 -29.15
C LEU A 732 -2.41 14.87 -29.68
N THR A 733 -1.49 14.31 -30.46
CA THR A 733 -0.41 15.07 -31.11
C THR A 733 -0.90 15.99 -32.22
N GLY A 734 -2.06 15.72 -32.83
CA GLY A 734 -2.54 16.32 -34.07
C GLY A 734 -1.95 15.67 -35.34
N ALA A 735 -1.16 14.60 -35.22
CA ALA A 735 -0.53 13.89 -36.33
C ALA A 735 -1.56 13.26 -37.29
N ALA A 736 -2.68 12.73 -36.77
CA ALA A 736 -3.79 12.20 -37.57
C ALA A 736 -4.39 13.25 -38.54
N SER A 737 -4.33 14.54 -38.19
CA SER A 737 -4.78 15.65 -39.05
C SER A 737 -3.69 16.18 -40.00
N GLY A 738 -2.46 15.65 -39.91
CA GLY A 738 -1.28 16.16 -40.62
C GLY A 738 -0.76 17.51 -40.11
N ARG A 739 -1.16 17.93 -38.90
CA ARG A 739 -0.78 19.23 -38.30
C ARG A 739 -0.41 19.08 -36.83
N PRO A 740 0.74 18.46 -36.51
CA PRO A 740 1.12 18.21 -35.13
C PRO A 740 1.32 19.52 -34.35
N ILE A 741 0.68 19.61 -33.18
CA ILE A 741 0.79 20.72 -32.23
C ILE A 741 1.60 20.37 -30.98
N LEU A 742 1.67 19.08 -30.64
CA LEU A 742 2.48 18.50 -29.58
C LEU A 742 3.53 17.55 -30.19
N THR A 743 4.68 17.46 -29.53
CA THR A 743 5.70 16.43 -29.75
C THR A 743 5.71 15.52 -28.54
N ASP A 744 5.41 14.23 -28.74
CA ASP A 744 5.58 13.20 -27.72
C ASP A 744 7.08 12.90 -27.52
N LEU A 745 7.60 13.15 -26.32
CA LEU A 745 9.04 13.13 -26.08
C LEU A 745 9.63 11.72 -26.05
N ILE A 746 8.85 10.69 -25.72
CA ILE A 746 9.36 9.32 -25.75
C ILE A 746 9.78 8.90 -27.17
N THR A 747 9.06 9.37 -28.19
CA THR A 747 9.41 9.15 -29.60
C THR A 747 10.75 9.77 -30.03
N THR A 748 11.31 10.69 -29.21
CA THR A 748 12.62 11.31 -29.47
C THR A 748 13.80 10.48 -28.98
N LEU A 749 13.55 9.47 -28.12
CA LEU A 749 14.56 8.52 -27.69
C LEU A 749 14.87 7.50 -28.81
N PRO A 750 16.06 6.86 -28.81
CA PRO A 750 16.30 5.66 -29.60
C PRO A 750 15.21 4.61 -29.36
N LYS A 751 14.73 3.95 -30.42
CA LYS A 751 13.62 2.98 -30.34
C LYS A 751 13.77 1.93 -29.24
N ASN A 752 15.00 1.49 -28.96
CA ASN A 752 15.27 0.49 -27.93
C ASN A 752 15.25 1.03 -26.48
N GLN A 753 14.81 2.27 -26.28
CA GLN A 753 14.66 2.97 -24.98
C GLN A 753 13.22 3.51 -24.79
N GLN A 754 12.28 3.15 -25.65
CA GLN A 754 10.89 3.64 -25.63
C GLN A 754 9.99 2.67 -24.85
N TYR A 755 10.03 2.74 -23.53
CA TYR A 755 9.15 2.02 -22.61
C TYR A 755 9.13 2.73 -21.25
N THR A 756 8.02 2.60 -20.53
CA THR A 756 7.79 3.06 -19.15
C THR A 756 7.13 1.99 -18.27
N TYR A 757 6.68 0.90 -18.87
CA TYR A 757 5.93 -0.18 -18.24
C TYR A 757 6.43 -1.54 -18.77
N ASP A 758 6.17 -2.64 -18.05
CA ASP A 758 6.45 -4.00 -18.51
C ASP A 758 5.26 -4.91 -18.18
N TYR A 759 4.56 -5.38 -19.21
CA TYR A 759 3.33 -6.17 -19.10
C TYR A 759 3.52 -7.53 -19.75
N ASP A 760 3.24 -8.62 -19.02
CA ASP A 760 3.47 -10.01 -19.46
C ASP A 760 4.88 -10.25 -20.05
N GLY A 761 5.92 -9.54 -19.57
CA GLY A 761 7.28 -9.63 -20.11
C GLY A 761 7.52 -8.84 -21.41
N ILE A 762 6.66 -7.87 -21.69
CA ILE A 762 6.73 -6.96 -22.83
C ILE A 762 6.92 -5.53 -22.31
N SER A 763 8.08 -4.96 -22.60
CA SER A 763 8.38 -3.57 -22.23
C SER A 763 7.64 -2.63 -23.19
N GLU A 764 6.78 -1.78 -22.66
CA GLU A 764 5.85 -0.94 -23.43
C GLU A 764 5.70 0.48 -22.86
N VAL A 765 4.94 1.33 -23.56
CA VAL A 765 4.73 2.74 -23.22
C VAL A 765 3.27 2.96 -22.86
N LEU A 766 3.01 3.47 -21.65
CA LEU A 766 1.69 3.96 -21.24
C LEU A 766 1.78 5.41 -20.74
N ASP A 767 2.87 5.76 -20.06
CA ASP A 767 3.14 7.11 -19.57
C ASP A 767 3.78 7.98 -20.66
N HIS A 768 3.37 9.25 -20.75
CA HIS A 768 3.94 10.20 -21.70
C HIS A 768 4.33 11.53 -21.07
N ILE A 769 5.27 12.22 -21.73
CA ILE A 769 5.42 13.67 -21.65
C ILE A 769 5.42 14.23 -23.07
N LEU A 770 4.36 14.97 -23.43
CA LEU A 770 4.24 15.69 -24.70
C LEU A 770 4.40 17.20 -24.50
N VAL A 771 5.02 17.89 -25.45
CA VAL A 771 5.27 19.33 -25.35
C VAL A 771 4.93 20.12 -26.61
N THR A 772 4.48 21.36 -26.44
CA THR A 772 4.32 22.29 -27.57
C THR A 772 5.67 22.82 -28.05
N SER A 773 5.73 23.25 -29.32
CA SER A 773 6.93 23.91 -29.87
C SER A 773 7.39 25.17 -29.11
N GLY A 774 6.51 25.78 -28.29
CA GLY A 774 6.85 26.90 -27.39
C GLY A 774 7.87 26.55 -26.31
N VAL A 775 8.00 25.27 -25.95
CA VAL A 775 8.99 24.74 -25.00
C VAL A 775 10.42 24.76 -25.57
N GLY A 776 10.56 24.77 -26.90
CA GLY A 776 11.86 24.86 -27.58
C GLY A 776 12.57 23.51 -27.68
N LYS A 777 13.69 23.35 -26.96
CA LYS A 777 14.51 22.13 -26.97
C LYS A 777 14.65 21.58 -25.54
N PRO A 778 13.72 20.71 -25.10
CA PRO A 778 13.82 20.07 -23.80
C PRO A 778 14.99 19.07 -23.73
N SER A 779 15.43 18.76 -22.51
CA SER A 779 16.08 17.49 -22.19
C SER A 779 15.02 16.55 -21.62
N TYR A 780 15.04 15.28 -21.98
CA TYR A 780 14.03 14.30 -21.56
C TYR A 780 14.67 12.93 -21.29
N GLN A 781 14.12 12.21 -20.32
CA GLN A 781 14.58 10.88 -19.90
C GLN A 781 13.45 10.08 -19.24
N VAL A 782 13.43 8.76 -19.47
CA VAL A 782 12.73 7.79 -18.61
C VAL A 782 13.68 7.41 -17.47
N VAL A 783 13.17 7.31 -16.25
CA VAL A 783 13.96 7.04 -15.04
C VAL A 783 13.60 5.67 -14.52
N HIS A 784 14.17 4.62 -15.15
CA HIS A 784 13.86 3.23 -14.82
C HIS A 784 14.23 2.87 -13.38
N VAL A 785 13.24 2.65 -12.53
CA VAL A 785 13.37 2.31 -11.10
C VAL A 785 12.38 1.24 -10.65
N ASN A 786 11.38 0.95 -11.48
CA ASN A 786 10.17 0.23 -11.17
C ASN A 786 9.93 -0.91 -12.16
N ALA A 787 9.52 -0.61 -13.41
CA ALA A 787 8.97 -1.59 -14.36
C ALA A 787 9.85 -2.84 -14.59
N GLU A 788 11.18 -2.69 -14.50
CA GLU A 788 12.13 -3.77 -14.73
C GLU A 788 12.43 -4.67 -13.51
N PHE A 789 12.00 -4.29 -12.30
CA PHE A 789 12.50 -4.84 -11.03
C PHE A 789 11.42 -5.60 -10.24
N ALA A 790 11.67 -6.85 -9.86
CA ALA A 790 10.73 -7.65 -9.03
C ALA A 790 10.56 -7.16 -7.57
N ASN A 791 11.16 -6.03 -7.21
CA ASN A 791 10.88 -5.33 -5.97
C ASN A 791 10.29 -3.94 -6.28
N GLN A 792 9.21 -3.87 -7.05
CA GLN A 792 8.50 -2.62 -7.37
C GLN A 792 7.99 -1.85 -6.13
N VAL A 793 7.62 -0.60 -6.36
CA VAL A 793 6.87 0.30 -5.42
C VAL A 793 5.75 1.06 -6.13
N SER A 794 5.89 1.16 -7.45
CA SER A 794 4.85 1.30 -8.46
C SER A 794 5.33 0.42 -9.62
N ASP A 795 4.42 -0.01 -10.49
CA ASP A 795 4.67 -0.78 -11.71
C ASP A 795 5.14 0.09 -12.89
N HIS A 796 4.87 1.40 -12.84
CA HIS A 796 5.28 2.39 -13.84
C HIS A 796 6.66 3.04 -13.52
N ASP A 797 7.48 3.25 -14.55
CA ASP A 797 8.70 4.06 -14.48
C ASP A 797 8.41 5.55 -14.69
N PRO A 798 8.82 6.44 -13.76
CA PRO A 798 8.60 7.86 -13.92
C PRO A 798 9.46 8.48 -15.03
N GLN A 799 8.99 9.61 -15.54
CA GLN A 799 9.66 10.39 -16.59
C GLN A 799 10.01 11.78 -16.09
N GLU A 800 11.02 12.42 -16.69
CA GLU A 800 11.35 13.81 -16.43
C GLU A 800 11.68 14.57 -17.72
N VAL A 801 11.13 15.79 -17.84
CA VAL A 801 11.53 16.79 -18.83
C VAL A 801 12.13 18.02 -18.14
N ALA A 802 13.29 18.47 -18.61
CA ALA A 802 13.90 19.74 -18.20
C ALA A 802 13.83 20.76 -19.35
N ILE A 803 13.12 21.88 -19.11
CA ILE A 803 12.87 22.93 -20.10
C ILE A 803 13.61 24.22 -19.72
N THR A 804 14.21 24.92 -20.69
CA THR A 804 15.00 26.13 -20.40
C THR A 804 14.13 27.38 -20.45
N ALA A 805 14.09 28.17 -19.37
CA ALA A 805 13.38 29.45 -19.37
C ALA A 805 14.31 30.63 -19.65
N GLY A 806 13.78 31.66 -20.31
CA GLY A 806 14.56 32.84 -20.71
C GLY A 806 15.17 33.59 -19.53
N ALA A 807 16.32 34.23 -19.76
CA ALA A 807 17.12 34.90 -18.74
C ALA A 807 16.47 36.20 -18.19
N LYS A 808 15.48 36.04 -17.31
CA LYS A 808 15.15 37.03 -16.28
C LYS A 808 15.67 36.57 -14.93
N PRO A 809 16.12 37.49 -14.05
CA PRO A 809 16.27 37.20 -12.63
C PRO A 809 14.92 36.74 -12.08
N TRP A 810 14.92 35.64 -11.35
CA TRP A 810 13.72 35.10 -10.74
C TRP A 810 13.66 35.53 -9.28
N SER A 811 12.61 36.29 -8.95
CA SER A 811 12.11 36.44 -7.60
C SER A 811 10.83 35.61 -7.52
N PRO A 812 10.66 34.70 -6.54
CA PRO A 812 9.52 33.80 -6.53
C PRO A 812 8.21 34.59 -6.33
N PRO A 813 7.21 34.46 -7.22
CA PRO A 813 5.88 35.04 -7.00
C PRO A 813 5.23 34.53 -5.71
N GLY A 814 5.50 33.27 -5.34
CA GLY A 814 5.05 32.68 -4.07
C GLY A 814 5.74 33.23 -2.82
N TYR A 815 6.95 33.80 -2.94
CA TYR A 815 7.61 34.45 -1.80
C TYR A 815 6.84 35.71 -1.40
N GLN A 816 6.29 36.45 -2.37
CA GLN A 816 5.40 37.60 -2.15
C GLN A 816 4.03 37.21 -1.59
N GLN A 817 3.59 35.95 -1.72
CA GLN A 817 2.38 35.48 -1.06
C GLN A 817 2.64 34.98 0.36
N ARG A 818 3.84 34.45 0.68
CA ARG A 818 4.20 34.05 2.05
C ARG A 818 4.80 35.17 2.90
N THR A 819 5.19 36.32 2.33
CA THR A 819 5.66 37.48 3.10
C THR A 819 4.58 38.00 4.04
N CYS A 820 4.93 38.11 5.32
CA CYS A 820 4.17 38.90 6.29
C CYS A 820 4.68 40.34 6.38
N GLY A 821 5.70 40.73 5.62
CA GLY A 821 6.32 42.04 5.76
C GLY A 821 7.60 42.16 4.95
N PRO A 822 8.43 43.18 5.21
CA PRO A 822 9.67 43.39 4.46
C PRO A 822 10.69 42.26 4.66
N ASP A 823 10.73 41.64 5.85
CA ASP A 823 11.81 40.75 6.27
C ASP A 823 11.33 39.42 6.90
N ALA A 824 10.03 39.10 6.87
CA ALA A 824 9.48 37.86 7.40
C ALA A 824 8.51 37.13 6.45
N VAL A 825 8.50 35.81 6.52
CA VAL A 825 7.51 34.94 5.86
C VAL A 825 6.82 34.01 6.85
N ALA A 826 5.53 33.71 6.64
CA ALA A 826 4.83 32.70 7.42
C ALA A 826 5.24 31.29 6.98
N SER A 827 5.72 30.48 7.93
CA SER A 827 6.20 29.12 7.70
C SER A 827 5.13 28.06 7.98
N GLY A 828 4.24 28.32 8.94
CA GLY A 828 3.11 27.45 9.31
C GLY A 828 2.40 27.95 10.57
N TYR A 829 1.21 27.43 10.86
CA TYR A 829 0.50 27.65 12.14
C TYR A 829 0.00 26.32 12.70
N SER A 830 -0.39 26.31 13.98
CA SER A 830 -1.01 25.14 14.62
C SER A 830 -2.02 25.56 15.68
N ASP A 831 -3.21 24.98 15.60
CA ASP A 831 -4.31 25.16 16.57
C ASP A 831 -4.44 23.91 17.47
N ALA A 832 -3.41 23.06 17.54
CA ALA A 832 -3.44 21.78 18.27
C ALA A 832 -3.55 21.92 19.80
N LEU A 833 -3.45 23.15 20.33
CA LEU A 833 -3.66 23.48 21.73
C LEU A 833 -5.07 24.02 22.02
N ASP A 834 -5.83 24.39 20.98
CA ASP A 834 -7.12 25.08 21.11
C ASP A 834 -8.13 24.29 21.96
N LYS A 835 -8.51 24.87 23.09
CA LYS A 835 -9.44 24.29 24.07
C LYS A 835 -9.07 22.88 24.54
N LEU A 836 -7.77 22.56 24.52
CA LEU A 836 -7.24 21.29 24.98
C LEU A 836 -7.43 21.14 26.49
N SER A 837 -8.08 20.08 26.95
CA SER A 837 -8.11 19.72 28.38
C SER A 837 -7.06 18.67 28.71
N TYR A 838 -6.12 19.00 29.60
CA TYR A 838 -5.08 18.10 30.09
C TYR A 838 -5.33 17.76 31.56
N HIS A 839 -5.60 16.48 31.85
CA HIS A 839 -5.95 15.98 33.19
C HIS A 839 -7.11 16.75 33.86
N GLY A 840 -8.08 17.24 33.09
CA GLY A 840 -9.23 18.01 33.58
C GLY A 840 -8.96 19.49 33.86
N VAL A 841 -7.80 20.00 33.43
CA VAL A 841 -7.46 21.42 33.41
C VAL A 841 -7.52 21.89 31.95
N GLU A 842 -8.29 22.93 31.67
CA GLU A 842 -8.29 23.56 30.35
C GLU A 842 -6.97 24.31 30.13
N LEU A 843 -6.42 24.19 28.92
CA LEU A 843 -5.28 24.96 28.45
C LEU A 843 -5.82 26.09 27.57
N GLY A 844 -5.49 27.31 27.97
CA GLY A 844 -5.90 28.61 27.44
C GLY A 844 -5.21 29.69 28.29
N GLY A 845 -5.48 30.97 28.03
CA GLY A 845 -4.90 32.06 28.83
C GLY A 845 -3.39 32.27 28.64
N LEU A 846 -2.83 32.01 27.44
CA LEU A 846 -1.38 31.82 27.26
C LEU A 846 -0.61 33.09 26.85
N SER A 847 -0.49 34.05 27.75
CA SER A 847 0.13 35.37 27.51
C SER A 847 1.67 35.40 27.57
N SER A 848 2.37 34.28 27.30
CA SER A 848 3.82 34.29 27.07
C SER A 848 4.38 33.00 26.45
N LEU A 849 5.58 33.08 25.87
CA LEU A 849 6.29 31.93 25.32
C LEU A 849 7.81 32.03 25.51
N ALA A 850 8.41 31.05 26.20
CA ALA A 850 9.86 30.96 26.34
C ALA A 850 10.40 29.57 26.02
N LYS A 851 11.65 29.51 25.60
CA LYS A 851 12.37 28.26 25.36
C LYS A 851 12.97 27.74 26.66
N ASP A 852 12.72 26.48 27.01
CA ASP A 852 13.41 25.83 28.12
C ASP A 852 14.72 25.18 27.62
N PRO A 853 15.90 25.75 27.94
CA PRO A 853 17.18 25.23 27.47
C PRO A 853 17.55 23.86 28.06
N ARG A 854 16.79 23.33 29.03
CA ARG A 854 17.04 22.00 29.62
C ARG A 854 16.26 20.87 28.96
N SER A 855 14.98 21.05 28.69
CA SER A 855 14.19 20.07 27.94
C SER A 855 14.39 20.19 26.43
N GLY A 856 14.73 21.39 25.94
CA GLY A 856 14.77 21.72 24.51
C GLY A 856 13.41 22.09 23.93
N GLY A 857 12.33 21.95 24.71
CA GLY A 857 10.98 22.39 24.37
C GLY A 857 10.70 23.83 24.83
N TYR A 858 9.41 24.13 25.01
CA TYR A 858 8.92 25.48 25.30
C TYR A 858 8.04 25.51 26.55
N VAL A 859 7.84 26.70 27.09
CA VAL A 859 7.01 26.97 28.26
C VAL A 859 6.19 28.23 28.03
N ALA A 860 4.96 28.25 28.56
CA ALA A 860 4.03 29.38 28.50
C ALA A 860 3.43 29.60 29.89
N ALA A 861 3.29 30.86 30.34
CA ALA A 861 2.54 31.16 31.55
C ALA A 861 1.02 31.12 31.26
N VAL A 862 0.22 31.01 32.31
CA VAL A 862 -1.22 31.26 32.27
C VAL A 862 -1.48 32.60 32.94
N ASP A 863 -2.20 33.48 32.26
CA ASP A 863 -2.63 34.78 32.76
C ASP A 863 -3.74 34.66 33.85
N ASN A 864 -4.33 35.78 34.30
CA ASN A 864 -5.43 35.78 35.24
C ASN A 864 -6.64 35.06 34.66
N HIS A 865 -7.13 34.07 35.42
CA HIS A 865 -8.41 33.45 35.15
C HIS A 865 -9.14 33.16 36.46
N ALA A 866 -9.95 34.14 36.88
CA ALA A 866 -10.76 34.06 38.09
C ALA A 866 -9.95 33.59 39.31
N SER A 867 -10.33 32.48 39.95
CA SER A 867 -9.62 31.90 41.09
C SER A 867 -8.66 30.75 40.74
N ASP A 868 -8.38 30.53 39.44
CA ASP A 868 -7.54 29.42 39.03
C ASP A 868 -6.07 29.65 39.42
N PRO A 869 -5.33 28.61 39.87
CA PRO A 869 -3.96 28.77 40.28
C PRO A 869 -3.04 29.15 39.10
N ALA A 870 -2.25 30.20 39.27
CA ALA A 870 -1.23 30.66 38.32
C ALA A 870 -0.25 29.52 37.98
N ARG A 871 0.05 29.31 36.70
CA ARG A 871 0.73 28.11 36.19
C ARG A 871 1.69 28.40 35.05
N ILE A 872 2.63 27.47 34.84
CA ILE A 872 3.45 27.37 33.62
C ILE A 872 3.18 26.01 32.96
N TRP A 873 2.83 26.01 31.68
CA TRP A 873 2.70 24.82 30.83
C TRP A 873 4.04 24.42 30.19
N PHE A 874 4.16 23.17 29.73
CA PHE A 874 5.38 22.61 29.12
C PHE A 874 5.06 21.96 27.77
N LEU A 875 5.55 22.55 26.69
CA LEU A 875 5.22 22.21 25.30
C LEU A 875 6.40 21.54 24.58
N SER A 876 6.11 20.61 23.66
CA SER A 876 7.13 19.84 22.92
C SER A 876 7.95 20.69 21.96
N ASP A 877 7.26 21.45 21.12
CA ASP A 877 7.76 22.23 19.99
C ASP A 877 6.68 23.24 19.56
N THR A 878 6.94 24.04 18.52
CA THR A 878 6.03 25.11 18.06
C THR A 878 5.27 24.75 16.77
N THR A 879 5.53 23.59 16.15
CA THR A 879 4.93 23.21 14.85
C THR A 879 3.81 22.19 15.00
N ASN A 880 3.93 21.27 15.96
CA ASN A 880 2.91 20.32 16.39
C ASN A 880 2.92 20.25 17.94
N PRO A 881 2.58 21.37 18.61
CA PRO A 881 2.74 21.53 20.05
C PRO A 881 1.91 20.51 20.84
N LYS A 882 2.54 19.87 21.84
CA LYS A 882 1.89 18.95 22.78
C LYS A 882 2.30 19.24 24.20
N VAL A 883 1.35 19.13 25.14
CA VAL A 883 1.65 19.16 26.57
C VAL A 883 2.50 17.95 26.94
N THR A 884 3.68 18.20 27.49
CA THR A 884 4.70 17.17 27.78
C THR A 884 4.63 16.63 29.22
N ARG A 885 4.01 17.37 30.14
CA ARG A 885 3.84 17.02 31.56
C ARG A 885 2.84 17.96 32.24
N ASP A 886 2.42 17.60 33.46
CA ASP A 886 1.58 18.44 34.32
C ASP A 886 2.14 19.88 34.48
N PRO A 887 1.28 20.91 34.49
CA PRO A 887 1.68 22.30 34.63
C PRO A 887 2.24 22.61 36.02
N LEU A 888 3.19 23.56 36.07
CA LEU A 888 3.85 23.97 37.31
C LEU A 888 3.06 25.11 37.97
N VAL A 889 2.38 24.83 39.08
CA VAL A 889 1.67 25.85 39.88
C VAL A 889 2.67 26.77 40.58
N LEU A 890 2.54 28.08 40.36
CA LEU A 890 3.33 29.14 40.97
C LEU A 890 2.84 29.43 42.39
N LYS A 891 3.79 29.60 43.32
CA LYS A 891 3.53 29.65 44.76
C LYS A 891 4.36 30.73 45.45
N ARG A 892 3.75 31.33 46.47
CA ARG A 892 4.39 32.23 47.44
C ARG A 892 5.47 31.48 48.24
N PRO A 893 6.39 32.18 48.93
CA PRO A 893 7.46 31.54 49.71
C PRO A 893 6.98 30.65 50.88
N ASP A 894 5.73 30.78 51.31
CA ASP A 894 5.08 29.93 52.32
C ASP A 894 4.43 28.66 51.73
N GLY A 895 4.47 28.49 50.40
CA GLY A 895 3.91 27.36 49.66
C GLY A 895 2.45 27.53 49.23
N THR A 896 1.78 28.64 49.57
CA THR A 896 0.43 28.93 49.08
C THR A 896 0.46 29.30 47.59
N PRO A 897 -0.51 28.87 46.77
CA PRO A 897 -0.54 29.18 45.34
C PRO A 897 -0.90 30.65 45.09
N TYR A 898 -0.32 31.21 44.04
CA TYR A 898 -0.85 32.39 43.36
C TYR A 898 -2.07 32.00 42.50
N ASN A 899 -2.95 32.95 42.22
CA ASN A 899 -4.15 32.76 41.39
C ASN A 899 -4.54 34.05 40.66
N GLY A 900 -5.48 33.97 39.72
CA GLY A 900 -5.97 35.12 38.91
C GLY A 900 -6.64 36.29 39.67
N THR A 901 -6.62 36.32 41.01
CA THR A 901 -6.99 37.51 41.80
C THR A 901 -5.81 38.19 42.49
N ASP A 902 -4.60 37.61 42.38
CA ASP A 902 -3.40 38.04 43.09
C ASP A 902 -2.06 37.76 42.37
N SER A 903 -2.15 37.35 41.09
CA SER A 903 -1.10 37.23 40.08
C SER A 903 -1.74 37.11 38.70
N ASP A 904 -1.13 37.79 37.75
CA ASP A 904 -1.72 38.23 36.48
C ASP A 904 -0.56 38.21 35.47
N ASN A 905 -0.36 37.10 34.77
CA ASN A 905 0.98 36.64 34.37
C ASN A 905 1.20 36.71 32.87
N GLU A 906 1.78 37.83 32.46
CA GLU A 906 2.20 38.08 31.09
C GLU A 906 3.55 37.40 30.77
N GLY A 907 4.60 38.18 30.50
CA GLY A 907 5.91 37.73 30.04
C GLY A 907 6.59 36.67 30.93
N LEU A 908 7.22 35.71 30.26
CA LEU A 908 7.94 34.59 30.86
C LEU A 908 9.33 34.47 30.25
N THR A 909 10.35 34.21 31.09
CA THR A 909 11.66 33.79 30.59
C THR A 909 12.36 32.77 31.48
N VAL A 910 13.24 31.95 30.90
CA VAL A 910 13.93 30.85 31.60
C VAL A 910 15.40 31.20 31.80
N LEU A 911 15.82 31.31 33.07
CA LEU A 911 17.22 31.59 33.42
C LEU A 911 18.15 30.43 33.03
N PRO A 912 19.47 30.65 32.84
CA PRO A 912 20.44 29.57 32.59
C PRO A 912 20.51 28.50 33.70
N ASN A 913 20.13 28.85 34.93
CA ASN A 913 20.01 27.90 36.04
C ASN A 913 18.68 27.12 36.03
N GLY A 914 17.81 27.37 35.03
CA GLY A 914 16.47 26.83 34.81
C GLY A 914 15.44 27.20 35.87
N ASP A 915 15.62 28.32 36.57
CA ASP A 915 14.55 28.99 37.29
C ASP A 915 13.74 29.87 36.31
N PHE A 916 12.47 30.09 36.60
CA PHE A 916 11.56 30.88 35.75
C PHE A 916 11.50 32.31 36.27
N VAL A 917 11.46 33.30 35.38
CA VAL A 917 11.13 34.70 35.71
C VAL A 917 9.82 35.04 35.02
N VAL A 918 8.88 35.63 35.76
CA VAL A 918 7.52 35.92 35.31
C VAL A 918 7.19 37.37 35.67
N SER A 919 6.70 38.15 34.71
CA SER A 919 6.11 39.47 34.94
C SER A 919 4.74 39.34 35.58
N SER A 920 4.20 40.43 36.12
CA SER A 920 2.78 40.47 36.43
C SER A 920 2.23 41.89 36.46
N GLU A 921 0.99 42.05 35.98
CA GLU A 921 0.49 43.33 35.45
C GLU A 921 -0.37 44.16 36.43
N THR A 922 -1.46 43.63 36.98
CA THR A 922 -2.35 44.35 37.92
C THR A 922 -1.67 44.63 39.26
N GLU A 923 -0.74 43.79 39.72
CA GLU A 923 0.24 44.15 40.75
C GLU A 923 1.69 44.14 40.21
N PRO A 924 2.15 45.28 39.61
CA PRO A 924 3.40 45.38 38.84
C PRO A 924 4.59 44.73 39.52
N SER A 925 4.99 43.57 39.02
CA SER A 925 6.03 42.76 39.66
C SER A 925 6.79 41.88 38.67
N ILE A 926 8.03 41.54 39.03
CA ILE A 926 8.85 40.58 38.27
C ILE A 926 9.38 39.58 39.30
N ARG A 927 8.91 38.34 39.22
CA ARG A 927 9.10 37.28 40.23
C ARG A 927 10.00 36.19 39.69
N VAL A 928 10.93 35.69 40.50
CA VAL A 928 11.78 34.54 40.16
C VAL A 928 11.28 33.31 40.91
N PHE A 929 10.81 32.31 40.17
CA PHE A 929 10.29 31.05 40.69
C PHE A 929 11.29 29.90 40.50
N GLY A 930 11.38 29.03 41.50
CA GLY A 930 12.09 27.77 41.37
C GLY A 930 11.39 26.77 40.45
N ARG A 931 12.10 25.71 40.09
CA ARG A 931 11.55 24.55 39.34
C ARG A 931 10.47 23.76 40.10
N ASP A 932 10.34 24.03 41.39
CA ASP A 932 9.30 23.56 42.30
C ASP A 932 8.06 24.50 42.35
N GLY A 933 8.11 25.60 41.60
CA GLY A 933 7.06 26.63 41.54
C GLY A 933 7.12 27.64 42.68
N ILE A 934 8.08 27.55 43.60
CA ILE A 934 8.15 28.42 44.78
C ILE A 934 8.91 29.71 44.44
N GLN A 935 8.35 30.87 44.76
CA GLN A 935 9.00 32.16 44.59
C GLN A 935 10.27 32.25 45.47
N LYS A 936 11.39 32.57 44.82
CA LYS A 936 12.71 32.73 45.44
C LYS A 936 13.12 34.19 45.64
N ALA A 937 12.71 35.06 44.72
CA ALA A 937 13.07 36.47 44.70
C ALA A 937 12.07 37.30 43.87
N SER A 938 12.24 38.62 43.92
CA SER A 938 11.65 39.56 42.97
C SER A 938 12.70 40.58 42.54
N LEU A 939 12.57 41.09 41.32
CA LEU A 939 13.42 42.16 40.81
C LEU A 939 12.88 43.53 41.26
N PRO A 940 13.74 44.53 41.53
CA PRO A 940 13.32 45.83 42.04
C PRO A 940 12.67 46.68 40.95
N ILE A 941 11.46 47.16 41.17
CA ILE A 941 10.71 48.04 40.26
C ILE A 941 10.66 49.46 40.85
N PRO A 942 10.91 50.54 40.07
CA PRO A 942 10.81 51.90 40.58
C PRO A 942 9.36 52.27 40.92
N ALA A 943 9.15 53.06 41.98
CA ALA A 943 7.81 53.36 42.50
C ALA A 943 6.84 54.01 41.49
N ARG A 944 7.35 54.63 40.41
CA ARG A 944 6.52 55.22 39.35
C ARG A 944 5.77 54.21 38.48
N PHE A 945 6.28 52.98 38.41
CA PHE A 945 5.66 51.89 37.65
C PHE A 945 4.54 51.20 38.44
N ALA A 946 4.23 51.64 39.66
CA ALA A 946 3.04 51.19 40.37
C ALA A 946 1.77 51.74 39.70
N VAL A 947 0.68 50.96 39.73
CA VAL A 947 -0.63 51.38 39.21
C VAL A 947 -1.09 52.69 39.89
N THR A 948 -1.61 53.61 39.10
CA THR A 948 -2.06 54.94 39.54
C THR A 948 -3.03 54.83 40.73
N GLY A 949 -2.72 55.55 41.81
CA GLY A 949 -3.51 55.53 43.05
C GLY A 949 -3.15 54.43 44.05
N THR A 950 -2.34 53.42 43.69
CA THR A 950 -1.83 52.42 44.65
C THR A 950 -0.67 52.95 45.50
N THR A 951 0.14 53.86 44.95
CA THR A 951 1.18 54.60 45.67
C THR A 951 1.19 56.08 45.28
N PRO A 952 1.76 56.99 46.09
CA PRO A 952 1.82 58.42 45.76
C PRO A 952 2.65 58.78 44.52
N ALA A 953 3.44 57.84 44.00
CA ALA A 953 4.27 58.03 42.82
C ALA A 953 3.78 57.22 41.61
N GLY A 954 2.76 56.36 41.76
CA GLY A 954 2.33 55.45 40.71
C GLY A 954 1.70 56.19 39.53
N GLU A 955 2.23 55.92 38.34
CA GLU A 955 1.83 56.54 37.07
C GLU A 955 1.30 55.52 36.06
N ALA A 956 1.42 54.22 36.32
CA ALA A 956 1.00 53.17 35.40
C ALA A 956 -0.53 53.03 35.35
N THR A 957 -1.06 52.55 34.22
CA THR A 957 -2.48 52.23 34.05
C THR A 957 -2.73 50.79 34.52
N SER A 958 -3.83 50.52 35.22
CA SER A 958 -4.15 49.14 35.60
C SER A 958 -4.50 48.34 34.35
N ASN A 959 -3.98 47.11 34.25
CA ASN A 959 -4.07 46.29 33.04
C ASN A 959 -3.44 46.96 31.79
N ALA A 960 -2.29 47.61 32.00
CA ALA A 960 -1.39 48.15 30.98
C ALA A 960 0.01 48.44 31.60
N THR A 961 0.64 47.43 32.22
CA THR A 961 1.92 47.52 32.95
C THR A 961 3.02 46.58 32.44
N LEU A 962 3.61 45.71 33.28
CA LEU A 962 4.76 44.88 32.98
C LEU A 962 4.32 43.61 32.27
N GLU A 963 4.34 43.68 30.96
CA GLU A 963 3.89 42.65 30.05
C GLU A 963 5.08 41.78 29.62
N GLY A 964 5.60 42.02 28.41
CA GLY A 964 6.69 41.25 27.83
C GLY A 964 7.99 41.16 28.64
N LEU A 965 8.66 40.01 28.57
CA LEU A 965 9.85 39.69 29.36
C LEU A 965 10.84 38.77 28.65
N THR A 966 12.09 39.22 28.53
CA THR A 966 13.13 38.40 27.90
C THR A 966 14.46 38.39 28.63
N ILE A 967 15.28 37.37 28.35
CA ILE A 967 16.67 37.28 28.76
C ILE A 967 17.59 37.17 27.54
N THR A 968 18.70 37.91 27.54
CA THR A 968 19.72 37.80 26.50
C THR A 968 20.34 36.41 26.45
N PRO A 969 20.79 35.90 25.28
CA PRO A 969 21.39 34.57 25.15
C PRO A 969 22.58 34.30 26.08
N ASN A 970 23.36 35.32 26.46
CA ASN A 970 24.42 35.17 27.46
C ASN A 970 23.94 34.96 28.92
N GLY A 971 22.62 35.10 29.18
CA GLY A 971 21.98 34.87 30.47
C GLY A 971 22.20 35.94 31.54
N LYS A 972 22.64 37.15 31.19
CA LYS A 972 23.07 38.20 32.14
C LYS A 972 22.28 39.49 32.11
N THR A 973 21.45 39.70 31.10
CA THR A 973 20.59 40.88 30.96
C THR A 973 19.15 40.42 30.79
N ILE A 974 18.26 40.90 31.66
CA ILE A 974 16.81 40.75 31.52
C ILE A 974 16.25 42.10 31.05
N VAL A 975 15.30 42.08 30.14
CA VAL A 975 14.52 43.26 29.72
C VAL A 975 13.06 42.94 29.97
N ALA A 976 12.38 43.81 30.73
CA ALA A 976 10.92 43.81 30.83
C ALA A 976 10.36 45.03 30.08
N ALA A 977 9.31 44.83 29.30
CA ALA A 977 8.59 45.87 28.59
C ALA A 977 7.42 46.40 29.44
N MET A 978 7.01 47.63 29.15
CA MET A 978 5.71 48.17 29.58
C MET A 978 4.74 48.06 28.41
N GLU A 979 3.54 47.54 28.64
CA GLU A 979 2.48 47.40 27.64
C GLU A 979 1.99 48.77 27.15
N GLY A 980 1.72 49.65 28.11
CA GLY A 980 1.27 51.03 27.92
C GLY A 980 2.23 52.08 28.49
N ALA A 981 2.10 53.31 28.02
CA ALA A 981 2.85 54.45 28.54
C ALA A 981 2.45 54.80 29.98
N LEU A 982 3.42 55.24 30.80
CA LEU A 982 3.13 55.85 32.09
C LEU A 982 2.40 57.19 31.87
N SER A 983 1.43 57.52 32.72
CA SER A 983 0.68 58.77 32.63
C SER A 983 1.55 60.05 32.71
N GLY A 984 2.76 59.96 33.26
CA GLY A 984 3.77 61.03 33.25
C GLY A 984 4.61 61.14 31.97
N ASP A 985 4.47 60.19 31.03
CA ASP A 985 5.14 60.14 29.72
C ASP A 985 4.15 60.32 28.55
N VAL A 986 2.87 60.59 28.83
CA VAL A 986 1.82 60.89 27.83
C VAL A 986 1.79 62.40 27.57
N SER A 987 1.85 62.81 26.30
CA SER A 987 1.88 64.23 25.93
C SER A 987 0.57 64.96 26.25
N THR A 988 0.61 66.30 26.30
CA THR A 988 -0.60 67.13 26.50
C THR A 988 -1.65 66.97 25.40
N ASP A 989 -1.24 66.51 24.22
CA ASP A 989 -2.13 66.23 23.07
C ASP A 989 -2.62 64.77 23.07
N GLY A 990 -2.21 63.96 24.05
CA GLY A 990 -2.61 62.55 24.20
C GLY A 990 -1.73 61.55 23.45
N ASP A 991 -0.51 61.93 23.05
CA ASP A 991 0.46 60.98 22.47
C ASP A 991 1.02 60.08 23.57
N ALA A 992 0.67 58.80 23.52
CA ALA A 992 1.09 57.75 24.44
C ALA A 992 2.08 56.75 23.79
N THR A 993 2.81 57.15 22.74
CA THR A 993 3.77 56.25 22.06
C THR A 993 5.01 55.93 22.88
N ALA A 994 5.38 56.73 23.88
CA ALA A 994 6.62 56.58 24.64
C ALA A 994 6.51 55.55 25.78
N HIS A 995 7.18 54.41 25.61
CA HIS A 995 7.19 53.28 26.53
C HIS A 995 8.56 53.11 27.18
N ARG A 996 8.59 52.56 28.40
CA ARG A 996 9.82 52.34 29.19
C ARG A 996 10.15 50.86 29.29
N LEU A 997 11.31 50.46 28.77
CA LEU A 997 11.89 49.14 28.97
C LEU A 997 12.79 49.16 30.23
N LEU A 998 12.59 48.21 31.14
CA LEU A 998 13.39 48.04 32.35
C LEU A 998 14.54 47.06 32.10
N VAL A 999 15.79 47.53 32.13
CA VAL A 999 16.97 46.71 31.84
C VAL A 999 17.67 46.30 33.13
N TYR A 1000 17.61 45.02 33.46
CA TYR A 1000 18.26 44.43 34.63
C TYR A 1000 19.54 43.71 34.25
N THR A 1001 20.61 43.88 35.04
CA THR A 1001 21.86 43.12 34.87
C THR A 1001 22.18 42.31 36.11
N GLN A 1002 22.86 41.17 35.92
CA GLN A 1002 23.25 40.28 36.99
C GLN A 1002 24.68 40.60 37.49
N ASP A 1003 24.83 40.79 38.81
CA ASP A 1003 26.14 40.92 39.45
C ASP A 1003 26.91 39.58 39.50
N ARG A 1004 28.20 39.64 39.81
CA ARG A 1004 29.08 38.46 39.90
C ARG A 1004 28.66 37.42 40.96
N HIS A 1005 27.68 37.72 41.82
CA HIS A 1005 27.15 36.84 42.85
C HIS A 1005 25.73 36.32 42.48
N GLY A 1006 25.26 36.59 41.27
CA GLY A 1006 23.95 36.14 40.77
C GLY A 1006 22.79 37.07 41.08
N ARG A 1007 23.03 38.27 41.64
CA ARG A 1007 21.96 39.19 42.06
C ARG A 1007 21.58 40.14 40.92
N TRP A 1008 20.28 40.26 40.66
CA TRP A 1008 19.74 41.18 39.66
C TRP A 1008 19.55 42.60 40.23
N SER A 1009 19.92 43.61 39.45
CA SER A 1009 19.67 45.02 39.75
C SER A 1009 19.25 45.77 38.50
N LEU A 1010 18.26 46.66 38.63
CA LEU A 1010 17.89 47.58 37.56
C LEU A 1010 19.12 48.45 37.22
N SER A 1011 19.52 48.44 35.96
CA SER A 1011 20.76 49.07 35.48
C SER A 1011 20.51 50.36 34.71
N LYS A 1012 19.42 50.42 33.94
CA LYS A 1012 18.91 51.59 33.24
C LYS A 1012 17.46 51.39 32.83
N GLN A 1013 16.79 52.49 32.47
CA GLN A 1013 15.55 52.48 31.73
C GLN A 1013 15.86 52.89 30.29
N VAL A 1014 15.17 52.31 29.32
CA VAL A 1014 15.35 52.61 27.90
C VAL A 1014 14.02 53.03 27.30
N GLU A 1015 14.01 54.09 26.50
CA GLU A 1015 12.83 54.56 25.77
C GLU A 1015 12.62 53.73 24.49
N TYR A 1016 11.42 53.20 24.34
CA TYR A 1016 10.90 52.59 23.11
C TYR A 1016 9.70 53.40 22.63
N ARG A 1017 9.49 53.53 21.32
CA ARG A 1017 8.28 54.18 20.77
C ARG A 1017 7.47 53.23 19.89
N THR A 1018 6.24 52.97 20.28
CA THR A 1018 5.26 52.21 19.49
C THR A 1018 4.78 53.02 18.29
N GLU A 1019 4.16 52.39 17.29
CA GLU A 1019 3.32 53.13 16.35
C GLU A 1019 2.09 53.73 17.08
N PRO A 1020 1.54 54.87 16.64
CA PRO A 1020 0.39 55.49 17.29
C PRO A 1020 -0.81 54.54 17.44
N GLY A 1021 -1.18 54.28 18.70
CA GLY A 1021 -2.31 53.40 19.05
C GLY A 1021 -1.97 51.92 19.23
N MET A 1022 -0.70 51.52 19.20
CA MET A 1022 -0.26 50.15 19.51
C MET A 1022 0.28 50.03 20.95
N ARG A 1023 -0.03 48.89 21.60
CA ARG A 1023 0.51 48.40 22.88
C ARG A 1023 1.73 47.48 22.65
N ILE A 1024 2.43 47.07 23.69
CA ILE A 1024 3.54 46.10 23.63
C ILE A 1024 3.20 44.78 24.37
N PRO A 1025 2.68 43.75 23.68
CA PRO A 1025 2.44 42.43 24.29
C PRO A 1025 3.73 41.70 24.70
N GLU A 1026 4.75 41.64 23.84
CA GLU A 1026 5.91 40.80 24.13
C GLU A 1026 7.21 41.32 23.52
N ILE A 1027 8.33 40.88 24.12
CA ILE A 1027 9.68 41.16 23.71
C ILE A 1027 10.51 39.86 23.74
N THR A 1028 11.31 39.60 22.71
CA THR A 1028 12.19 38.42 22.71
C THR A 1028 13.60 38.74 22.19
N ALA A 1029 14.64 38.36 22.93
CA ALA A 1029 16.02 38.59 22.53
C ALA A 1029 16.45 37.65 21.38
N TYR A 1030 16.93 38.23 20.27
CA TYR A 1030 17.60 37.48 19.19
C TYR A 1030 19.14 37.52 19.31
N GLY A 1031 19.67 38.37 20.18
CA GLY A 1031 21.09 38.48 20.49
C GLY A 1031 21.35 39.20 21.83
N ASP A 1032 22.61 39.40 22.17
CA ASP A 1032 23.00 40.08 23.42
C ASP A 1032 22.73 41.60 23.42
N ASP A 1033 22.44 42.18 22.24
CA ASP A 1033 22.25 43.62 22.00
C ASP A 1033 20.96 43.92 21.17
N GLY A 1034 20.16 42.89 20.87
CA GLY A 1034 19.05 42.98 19.94
C GLY A 1034 17.87 42.08 20.31
N PHE A 1035 16.67 42.63 20.14
CA PHE A 1035 15.41 42.00 20.48
C PHE A 1035 14.32 42.31 19.44
N VAL A 1036 13.35 41.41 19.31
CA VAL A 1036 12.11 41.66 18.58
C VAL A 1036 11.08 42.14 19.59
N VAL A 1037 10.34 43.20 19.25
CA VAL A 1037 9.19 43.71 19.99
C VAL A 1037 7.93 43.40 19.18
N GLU A 1038 6.93 42.84 19.84
CA GLU A 1038 5.57 42.74 19.33
C GLU A 1038 4.82 44.04 19.65
N GLU A 1039 4.15 44.59 18.64
CA GLU A 1039 3.23 45.70 18.78
C GLU A 1039 1.85 45.23 18.34
N ALA A 1040 0.85 45.37 19.22
CA ALA A 1040 -0.52 44.96 18.93
C ALA A 1040 -1.55 46.09 19.14
N ALA A 1041 -2.67 46.00 18.44
CA ALA A 1041 -3.86 46.82 18.67
C ALA A 1041 -5.12 46.04 18.31
N TRP A 1042 -6.23 46.33 18.99
CA TRP A 1042 -7.53 45.69 18.75
C TRP A 1042 -8.59 46.70 18.29
N ASN A 1043 -9.48 46.26 17.40
CA ASN A 1043 -10.66 47.03 17.00
C ASN A 1043 -11.86 46.12 16.74
N ALA A 1044 -12.98 46.39 17.42
CA ALA A 1044 -14.22 45.62 17.41
C ALA A 1044 -14.83 45.29 16.01
N THR A 1045 -14.39 45.95 14.93
CA THR A 1045 -14.91 45.71 13.56
C THR A 1045 -13.92 44.97 12.65
N ILE A 1046 -12.62 45.03 12.93
CA ILE A 1046 -11.55 44.46 12.08
C ILE A 1046 -10.67 43.43 12.81
N GLY A 1047 -10.85 43.26 14.12
CA GLY A 1047 -10.06 42.34 14.95
C GLY A 1047 -8.73 42.94 15.39
N ASN A 1048 -7.74 42.06 15.53
CA ASN A 1048 -6.39 42.39 15.94
C ASN A 1048 -5.57 42.98 14.78
N SER A 1049 -4.50 43.67 15.13
CA SER A 1049 -3.38 44.00 14.25
C SER A 1049 -2.10 43.75 15.03
N VAL A 1050 -1.21 42.93 14.49
CA VAL A 1050 0.03 42.51 15.16
C VAL A 1050 1.21 42.79 14.23
N LYS A 1051 2.24 43.45 14.75
CA LYS A 1051 3.46 43.81 14.03
C LYS A 1051 4.69 43.46 14.86
N LEU A 1052 5.72 42.94 14.22
CA LEU A 1052 6.99 42.62 14.85
C LEU A 1052 8.06 43.60 14.39
N TYR A 1053 8.79 44.19 15.33
CA TYR A 1053 9.87 45.14 15.09
C TYR A 1053 11.18 44.63 15.67
N ALA A 1054 12.23 44.56 14.85
CA ALA A 1054 13.58 44.33 15.33
C ALA A 1054 14.18 45.63 15.88
N VAL A 1055 14.78 45.55 17.06
CA VAL A 1055 15.52 46.61 17.73
C VAL A 1055 16.97 46.19 17.91
N LYS A 1056 17.89 47.16 17.88
CA LYS A 1056 19.34 46.96 18.02
C LYS A 1056 19.97 48.09 18.82
N GLY A 1057 21.11 47.82 19.48
CA GLY A 1057 21.82 48.80 20.28
C GLY A 1057 21.32 48.94 21.71
N LEU A 1058 20.73 47.88 22.28
CA LEU A 1058 20.30 47.87 23.69
C LEU A 1058 21.43 48.24 24.66
N VAL A 1059 22.66 47.79 24.37
CA VAL A 1059 23.86 48.04 25.19
C VAL A 1059 24.16 49.54 25.22
N ASP A 1060 24.19 50.17 24.04
CA ASP A 1060 24.53 51.59 23.86
C ASP A 1060 23.34 52.55 24.06
N ALA A 1061 22.11 52.03 24.17
CA ALA A 1061 20.90 52.81 24.43
C ALA A 1061 21.05 53.69 25.68
N ARG A 1062 20.62 54.96 25.59
CA ARG A 1062 20.77 55.93 26.68
C ARG A 1062 19.85 55.59 27.85
N ASP A 1063 20.32 55.85 29.07
CA ASP A 1063 19.50 55.68 30.28
C ASP A 1063 18.54 56.86 30.45
N VAL A 1064 17.24 56.58 30.39
CA VAL A 1064 16.17 57.57 30.58
C VAL A 1064 15.57 57.56 32.00
N SER A 1065 16.21 56.87 32.96
CA SER A 1065 15.72 56.74 34.35
C SER A 1065 15.49 58.07 35.07
N THR A 1066 16.23 59.12 34.71
CA THR A 1066 16.13 60.46 35.30
C THR A 1066 15.22 61.42 34.52
N ILE A 1067 14.67 60.98 33.38
CA ILE A 1067 13.76 61.80 32.58
C ILE A 1067 12.36 61.65 33.18
N ALA A 1068 11.78 62.78 33.61
CA ALA A 1068 10.46 62.80 34.23
C ALA A 1068 9.36 62.44 33.21
N ASP A 1069 9.44 63.01 32.00
CA ASP A 1069 8.45 62.93 30.94
C ASP A 1069 9.16 62.64 29.61
N LEU A 1070 8.83 61.50 28.98
CA LEU A 1070 9.36 61.09 27.67
C LEU A 1070 8.66 61.75 26.48
N ALA A 1071 7.45 62.29 26.61
CA ALA A 1071 6.81 63.02 25.51
C ALA A 1071 7.60 64.28 25.13
N GLU A 1072 8.15 64.98 26.13
CA GLU A 1072 9.01 66.15 25.96
C GLU A 1072 10.50 65.81 25.74
N ALA A 1073 10.85 64.53 25.68
CA ALA A 1073 12.23 64.09 25.50
C ALA A 1073 12.67 64.12 24.01
N PRO A 1074 13.95 64.42 23.71
CA PRO A 1074 14.46 64.34 22.35
C PRO A 1074 14.30 62.94 21.74
N SER A 1075 13.72 62.85 20.54
CA SER A 1075 13.44 61.56 19.89
C SER A 1075 14.69 60.76 19.48
N ASP A 1076 15.90 61.32 19.59
CA ASP A 1076 17.18 60.60 19.44
C ASP A 1076 17.58 59.77 20.69
N LEU A 1077 16.79 59.83 21.76
CA LEU A 1077 16.96 58.98 22.95
C LEU A 1077 16.32 57.59 22.79
N ALA A 1078 15.25 57.48 21.99
CA ALA A 1078 14.55 56.24 21.73
C ALA A 1078 15.40 55.23 20.94
N VAL A 1079 15.26 53.94 21.23
CA VAL A 1079 15.92 52.89 20.44
C VAL A 1079 15.37 52.84 19.01
N THR A 1080 16.27 52.62 18.05
CA THR A 1080 15.88 52.50 16.64
C THR A 1080 15.26 51.12 16.37
N LYS A 1081 14.05 51.12 15.83
CA LYS A 1081 13.30 49.92 15.43
C LYS A 1081 13.17 49.81 13.90
N SER A 1082 13.07 48.59 13.38
CA SER A 1082 12.76 48.29 11.97
C SER A 1082 11.69 47.21 11.89
N LEU A 1083 10.64 47.44 11.09
CA LEU A 1083 9.56 46.48 10.87
C LEU A 1083 10.12 45.18 10.28
N VAL A 1084 9.73 44.05 10.85
CA VAL A 1084 10.09 42.69 10.42
C VAL A 1084 8.86 42.01 9.79
N ALA A 1085 7.73 42.04 10.51
CA ALA A 1085 6.47 41.43 10.10
C ALA A 1085 5.27 42.33 10.46
N ASP A 1086 4.20 42.21 9.70
CA ASP A 1086 2.86 42.74 9.90
C ASP A 1086 1.88 41.60 9.61
N VAL A 1087 1.34 40.97 10.66
CA VAL A 1087 0.59 39.71 10.54
C VAL A 1087 -0.70 39.88 9.74
N VAL A 1088 -1.23 41.11 9.64
CA VAL A 1088 -2.33 41.45 8.74
C VAL A 1088 -1.98 41.14 7.27
N GLN A 1089 -0.70 41.29 6.89
CA GLN A 1089 -0.21 41.12 5.52
C GLN A 1089 0.24 39.68 5.21
N CYS A 1090 0.23 38.75 6.18
CA CYS A 1090 0.58 37.35 5.95
C CYS A 1090 -0.33 36.64 4.92
N PRO A 1091 0.09 35.52 4.31
CA PRO A 1091 -0.84 34.56 3.73
C PRO A 1091 -1.85 34.08 4.78
N THR A 1092 -3.06 33.68 4.37
CA THR A 1092 -4.01 33.07 5.31
C THR A 1092 -3.59 31.66 5.77
N LEU A 1093 -2.71 30.99 5.02
CA LEU A 1093 -2.30 29.58 5.21
C LEU A 1093 -3.46 28.55 5.28
N GLY A 1094 -4.68 28.93 4.89
CA GLY A 1094 -5.87 28.09 5.11
C GLY A 1094 -6.47 28.16 6.52
N ALA A 1095 -5.95 29.05 7.38
CA ALA A 1095 -6.49 29.27 8.71
C ALA A 1095 -7.92 29.80 8.69
N THR A 1096 -8.66 29.49 9.75
CA THR A 1096 -9.95 30.08 10.08
C THR A 1096 -9.82 30.94 11.34
N ALA A 1097 -10.74 31.89 11.50
CA ALA A 1097 -10.88 32.70 12.70
C ALA A 1097 -12.31 32.55 13.24
N LYS A 1098 -12.42 32.45 14.57
CA LYS A 1098 -13.71 32.32 15.28
C LYS A 1098 -14.40 33.68 15.50
N GLU A 1099 -13.63 34.76 15.44
CA GLU A 1099 -14.12 36.14 15.48
C GLU A 1099 -13.68 36.95 14.24
N ALA A 1100 -14.15 38.20 14.14
CA ALA A 1100 -13.83 39.05 13.00
C ALA A 1100 -12.35 39.48 13.04
N GLN A 1101 -11.56 38.99 12.09
CA GLN A 1101 -10.13 39.27 11.97
C GLN A 1101 -9.78 39.72 10.55
N ALA A 1102 -8.93 40.74 10.42
CA ALA A 1102 -8.48 41.29 9.12
C ALA A 1102 -7.68 40.27 8.29
N ASN A 1103 -7.09 39.28 8.96
CA ASN A 1103 -6.41 38.12 8.41
C ASN A 1103 -6.76 36.92 9.32
N PRO A 1104 -7.23 35.77 8.81
CA PRO A 1104 -7.67 34.67 9.65
C PRO A 1104 -6.55 33.97 10.43
N LEU A 1105 -5.27 34.30 10.21
CA LEU A 1105 -4.17 33.90 11.09
C LEU A 1105 -4.15 34.65 12.43
N LEU A 1106 -4.69 35.87 12.48
CA LEU A 1106 -4.68 36.71 13.68
C LEU A 1106 -5.56 36.12 14.77
N ASP A 1107 -5.04 36.20 15.99
CA ASP A 1107 -5.75 36.04 17.26
C ASP A 1107 -5.07 36.99 18.27
N ASN A 1108 -5.39 36.95 19.57
CA ASN A 1108 -4.73 37.81 20.57
C ASN A 1108 -3.31 37.29 20.89
N PHE A 1109 -2.33 37.57 20.02
CA PHE A 1109 -0.94 37.17 20.22
C PHE A 1109 -0.27 37.98 21.33
N GLU A 1110 0.21 37.27 22.35
CA GLU A 1110 0.81 37.85 23.56
C GLU A 1110 2.09 37.12 24.02
N GLY A 1111 2.40 35.95 23.46
CA GLY A 1111 3.68 35.27 23.72
C GLY A 1111 4.52 35.11 22.45
N MET A 1112 5.83 35.35 22.54
CA MET A 1112 6.75 35.35 21.41
C MET A 1112 8.13 34.80 21.77
N VAL A 1113 8.65 33.85 20.98
CA VAL A 1113 9.98 33.27 21.18
C VAL A 1113 10.80 33.14 19.90
N VAL A 1114 12.11 33.34 19.99
CA VAL A 1114 13.06 32.92 18.94
C VAL A 1114 13.30 31.40 19.02
N THR A 1115 12.85 30.66 18.01
CA THR A 1115 12.90 29.19 18.00
C THR A 1115 14.25 28.65 17.53
N SER A 1116 14.84 29.25 16.49
CA SER A 1116 16.13 28.84 15.93
C SER A 1116 16.86 29.98 15.22
N SER A 1117 18.18 30.11 15.46
CA SER A 1117 19.06 30.93 14.64
C SER A 1117 19.87 30.03 13.69
N HIS A 1118 19.66 30.16 12.38
CA HIS A 1118 20.45 29.44 11.37
C HIS A 1118 21.86 30.03 11.25
N GLY A 1119 22.73 29.74 12.23
CA GLY A 1119 23.95 30.54 12.41
C GLY A 1119 25.10 29.97 13.26
N SER A 1120 25.39 28.66 13.27
CA SER A 1120 26.70 28.17 13.78
C SER A 1120 27.27 26.90 13.13
N GLY A 1121 26.61 26.32 12.12
CA GLY A 1121 27.17 25.23 11.33
C GLY A 1121 28.19 25.72 10.30
N ARG A 1122 29.48 25.41 10.48
CA ARG A 1122 30.52 25.72 9.49
C ARG A 1122 30.37 24.84 8.25
N GLY A 1123 29.90 25.45 7.16
CA GLY A 1123 30.09 24.96 5.79
C GLY A 1123 28.80 24.50 5.12
N HIS A 1124 28.19 25.40 4.35
CA HIS A 1124 28.05 25.30 2.89
C HIS A 1124 27.63 26.68 2.37
N GLY A 1125 28.10 27.06 1.17
CA GLY A 1125 28.09 28.46 0.72
C GLY A 1125 26.73 28.93 0.20
N TYR A 1126 26.02 29.71 1.00
CA TYR A 1126 25.03 30.69 0.54
C TYR A 1126 25.43 32.08 1.03
N GLY A 1127 25.09 33.12 0.26
CA GLY A 1127 25.46 34.51 0.55
C GLY A 1127 24.84 35.03 1.85
N HIS A 1128 25.49 36.03 2.45
CA HIS A 1128 25.11 36.70 3.70
C HIS A 1128 23.59 36.86 3.93
N GLY A 1129 23.08 36.34 5.06
CA GLY A 1129 21.72 36.56 5.56
C GLY A 1129 20.98 35.26 5.90
N GLY A 1130 21.23 34.68 7.08
CA GLY A 1130 20.48 33.52 7.58
C GLY A 1130 19.12 33.92 8.16
N SER A 1131 18.09 33.08 8.00
CA SER A 1131 16.80 33.27 8.65
C SER A 1131 16.82 32.84 10.12
N THR A 1132 16.01 33.51 10.92
CA THR A 1132 15.77 33.25 12.33
C THR A 1132 14.29 32.93 12.51
N GLY A 1133 13.99 31.77 13.08
CA GLY A 1133 12.61 31.37 13.37
C GLY A 1133 12.06 32.14 14.58
N ILE A 1134 10.85 32.66 14.44
CA ILE A 1134 10.07 33.29 15.51
C ILE A 1134 8.75 32.52 15.61
N ALA A 1135 8.29 32.23 16.82
CA ALA A 1135 6.94 31.70 17.05
C ALA A 1135 6.16 32.64 17.96
N LEU A 1136 4.93 32.96 17.57
CA LEU A 1136 3.93 33.66 18.37
C LEU A 1136 2.94 32.64 18.92
N ILE A 1137 2.44 32.83 20.14
CA ILE A 1137 1.32 32.09 20.73
C ILE A 1137 0.24 33.08 21.16
N SER A 1138 -1.02 32.74 20.92
CA SER A 1138 -2.14 33.54 21.36
C SER A 1138 -2.61 33.17 22.75
N ASP A 1139 -2.82 34.21 23.55
CA ASP A 1139 -3.82 34.17 24.59
C ASP A 1139 -5.21 34.10 23.95
N ASP A 1140 -6.06 33.25 24.49
CA ASP A 1140 -7.44 33.07 24.02
C ASP A 1140 -8.47 33.54 25.04
N ASN A 1141 -8.05 34.21 26.12
CA ASN A 1141 -8.88 34.66 27.25
C ASN A 1141 -9.82 33.59 27.83
N PHE A 1142 -9.54 32.29 27.61
CA PHE A 1142 -10.50 31.18 27.77
C PHE A 1142 -11.84 31.38 27.01
N SER A 1143 -11.92 32.33 26.08
CA SER A 1143 -13.10 32.66 25.28
C SER A 1143 -13.37 31.62 24.20
N ALA A 1144 -14.65 31.29 24.00
CA ALA A 1144 -15.08 30.45 22.87
C ALA A 1144 -14.92 31.14 21.49
N SER A 1145 -14.71 32.46 21.45
CA SER A 1145 -14.52 33.24 20.22
C SER A 1145 -13.06 33.39 19.78
N GLN A 1146 -12.11 32.88 20.56
CA GLN A 1146 -10.67 32.96 20.31
C GLN A 1146 -10.04 31.57 20.28
N THR A 1147 -8.82 31.47 19.77
CA THR A 1147 -8.14 30.22 19.43
C THR A 1147 -6.79 30.16 20.11
N THR A 1148 -6.47 29.05 20.79
CA THR A 1148 -5.08 28.84 21.27
C THR A 1148 -4.19 28.39 20.10
N ARG A 1149 -3.58 29.37 19.42
CA ARG A 1149 -2.82 29.19 18.17
C ARG A 1149 -1.34 29.48 18.37
N ILE A 1150 -0.50 28.69 17.71
CA ILE A 1150 0.92 29.04 17.48
C ILE A 1150 1.13 29.41 16.01
N LEU A 1151 1.68 30.60 15.73
CA LEU A 1151 2.09 31.06 14.39
C LEU A 1151 3.61 31.08 14.28
N ASN A 1152 4.18 30.37 13.30
CA ASN A 1152 5.63 30.30 13.07
C ASN A 1152 6.04 31.14 11.86
N LEU A 1153 7.00 32.04 12.06
CA LEU A 1153 7.57 32.93 11.05
C LEU A 1153 9.07 32.65 10.84
N ASP A 1154 9.54 32.72 9.60
CA ASP A 1154 10.97 32.81 9.27
C ASP A 1154 11.32 34.27 8.96
N ALA A 1155 12.15 34.89 9.81
CA ALA A 1155 12.49 36.31 9.75
C ALA A 1155 13.98 36.57 9.49
N ARG A 1156 14.31 37.69 8.85
CA ARG A 1156 15.68 38.24 8.81
C ARG A 1156 15.81 39.30 9.89
N LEU A 1157 16.82 39.16 10.75
CA LEU A 1157 17.06 40.07 11.88
C LEU A 1157 18.45 40.77 11.73
N PRO A 1158 18.65 41.99 12.30
CA PRO A 1158 19.74 42.90 11.92
C PRO A 1158 21.15 42.66 12.50
#